data_AF-A0AB37WXM5-F1
#
_entry.id   AF-A0AB37WXM5-F1
#
_cell.length_a   1.000
_cell.length_b   1.000
_cell.length_c   1.000
_cell.angle_alpha   90.00
_cell.angle_beta   90.00
_cell.angle_gamma   90.00
#
_symmetry.space_group_name_H-M   'P 1'
#
loop_
_entity.id
_entity.type
_entity.pdbx_description
1 polymer ?
#
loop_
_entity_poly.entity_id
_entity_poly.type
_entity_poly.pdbx_seq_one_letter_code
_entity_poly.pdbx_strand_id
1 'polypeptide(L)'
;MDDNQQTRVADFLDDKLQNAGDLGELDALLANITTQHGLLRQQLDDAQRDLHTAKEASHSHHGDLTRRADHFRQEQADIDRRLMVITASETSDDAVPRFQHVLDTLHRLDVAHGYVQLLTQVDDLSKQAQAQLQTSNEAALAPYKQLRALHTRLVNLQDDAEGAAPQLLHHVNTITHALRTKILDAFSADLDRTLKKIHWPTPKATIPSQLQEEWETAIVKLLDLQLPELQGMSYASGPGDKVKLPPVLFPIEVLVQPLEMRFRYHFDGDKPTNRIDRPEYFLSHITTLLNDYSAFVSDHVQPVLLRHFRGTNLALNPVYIDAMSAFITALLPMLRSKIGSLLPKVAGQPQLLSHLMHEIMSFDTTIRDTWGYDGGYGVDGWKGLSWEFLVQGDWFGRWLQVEKDFALSRYQNIVEAPDFGDLDYESVDPKATKPTKGAIRVNDLLETITDRYRPLTSFSQKLTFLIDIQIAIFDKLHERLQSNLEAYLSMTTSLGRAMGGVTKEEQEKLLGVEGLERLCKTYGSADYLERAMRDWSDDVFFLDIWEGLQDRARGQTSNIGTMSVADVAERTSKNVESDDVDGGSLFDETASWYARLRERSEKIIIDTLNSNVREALRPYRHINPWATLSGASASASNATELSPTAEIDPLLSYLRSTLAFLSRALASAPLRRITRAVLTTISTTLWENVLSRYRFSTQGAAQLHADLAAVCRVVDKHVGTGVAEAGLAKCLEGVKIVGLPVKGNSASQVDTAKGRDDDGGEEDEDWDTGAWDAEDGDEVHDAPQKANTARGTASGVDVGELGLWEVERRLFADNQSARDVLEDLGLELLSETEARALLRRRVELAG
;
A
#
# COMPACT_ATOMS: atom_id res chain seq x y z
N MET A 1 81.44 -36.09 -3.88
CA MET A 1 81.96 -34.86 -4.51
C MET A 1 81.62 -35.05 -5.96
N ASP A 2 80.58 -34.38 -6.42
CA ASP A 2 79.97 -34.65 -7.71
C ASP A 2 80.10 -33.38 -8.54
N ASP A 3 80.49 -33.50 -9.82
CA ASP A 3 80.68 -32.35 -10.72
C ASP A 3 79.43 -31.46 -10.76
N ASN A 4 78.25 -32.07 -10.68
CA ASN A 4 76.93 -31.45 -10.63
C ASN A 4 76.77 -30.41 -9.48
N GLN A 5 77.59 -30.47 -8.44
CA GLN A 5 77.61 -29.47 -7.37
C GLN A 5 78.51 -28.26 -7.71
N GLN A 6 79.53 -28.44 -8.55
CA GLN A 6 80.33 -27.33 -9.08
C GLN A 6 79.61 -26.61 -10.23
N THR A 7 78.96 -27.35 -11.15
CA THR A 7 78.16 -26.74 -12.24
C THR A 7 77.12 -25.77 -11.70
N ARG A 8 76.31 -26.20 -10.71
CA ARG A 8 75.25 -25.36 -10.14
C ARG A 8 75.75 -24.16 -9.34
N VAL A 9 77.01 -24.15 -8.91
CA VAL A 9 77.65 -22.98 -8.29
C VAL A 9 78.19 -22.04 -9.37
N ALA A 10 78.73 -22.56 -10.47
CA ALA A 10 79.10 -21.75 -11.64
C ALA A 10 77.87 -21.08 -12.26
N ASP A 11 76.81 -21.84 -12.57
CA ASP A 11 75.55 -21.33 -13.13
C ASP A 11 74.96 -20.20 -12.26
N PHE A 12 75.02 -20.34 -10.93
CA PHE A 12 74.51 -19.34 -9.98
C PHE A 12 75.39 -18.08 -9.91
N LEU A 13 76.71 -18.21 -10.07
CA LEU A 13 77.62 -17.07 -10.11
C LEU A 13 77.49 -16.30 -11.44
N ASP A 14 77.41 -17.01 -12.56
CA ASP A 14 77.19 -16.41 -13.89
C ASP A 14 75.82 -15.71 -13.98
N ASP A 15 74.75 -16.27 -13.38
CA ASP A 15 73.43 -15.62 -13.28
C ASP A 15 73.42 -14.38 -12.35
N LYS A 16 74.40 -14.23 -11.46
CA LYS A 16 74.44 -13.13 -10.46
C LYS A 16 75.52 -12.08 -10.71
N LEU A 17 76.47 -12.32 -11.61
CA LEU A 17 77.60 -11.43 -11.90
C LEU A 17 77.73 -11.24 -13.43
N GLN A 18 76.66 -10.72 -14.05
CA GLN A 18 76.52 -10.66 -15.51
C GLN A 18 77.30 -9.49 -16.13
N ASN A 19 77.62 -8.45 -15.36
CA ASN A 19 78.40 -7.30 -15.83
C ASN A 19 79.42 -6.80 -14.79
N ALA A 20 80.36 -5.96 -15.24
CA ALA A 20 81.48 -5.50 -14.41
C ALA A 20 81.10 -4.56 -13.25
N GLY A 21 79.87 -4.04 -13.22
CA GLY A 21 79.33 -3.29 -12.07
C GLY A 21 78.91 -4.20 -10.91
N ASP A 22 78.41 -5.41 -11.21
CA ASP A 22 77.87 -6.37 -10.23
C ASP A 22 78.96 -6.86 -9.25
N LEU A 23 80.23 -6.75 -9.63
CA LEU A 23 81.39 -6.99 -8.76
C LEU A 23 81.40 -6.10 -7.50
N GLY A 24 80.69 -4.97 -7.50
CA GLY A 24 80.48 -4.13 -6.32
C GLY A 24 79.51 -4.72 -5.29
N GLU A 25 78.65 -5.66 -5.68
CA GLU A 25 77.68 -6.31 -4.79
C GLU A 25 78.22 -7.61 -4.16
N LEU A 26 79.43 -8.06 -4.56
CA LEU A 26 80.01 -9.35 -4.16
C LEU A 26 80.09 -9.53 -2.64
N ASP A 27 80.49 -8.48 -1.89
CA ASP A 27 80.55 -8.51 -0.43
C ASP A 27 79.16 -8.61 0.22
N ALA A 28 78.14 -7.99 -0.37
CA ALA A 28 76.76 -8.09 0.10
C ALA A 28 76.18 -9.49 -0.18
N LEU A 29 76.55 -10.09 -1.32
CA LEU A 29 76.16 -11.45 -1.71
C LEU A 29 76.86 -12.49 -0.80
N LEU A 30 78.14 -12.31 -0.49
CA LEU A 30 78.87 -13.09 0.53
C LEU A 30 78.29 -12.94 1.93
N ALA A 31 77.90 -11.72 2.34
CA ALA A 31 77.24 -11.48 3.61
C ALA A 31 75.89 -12.22 3.69
N ASN A 32 75.07 -12.17 2.63
CA ASN A 32 73.79 -12.87 2.55
C ASN A 32 73.97 -14.41 2.55
N ILE A 33 74.95 -14.93 1.81
CA ILE A 33 75.28 -16.36 1.85
C ILE A 33 75.74 -16.79 3.25
N THR A 34 76.58 -16.00 3.93
CA THR A 34 77.05 -16.35 5.29
C THR A 34 75.95 -16.24 6.34
N THR A 35 75.01 -15.29 6.26
CA THR A 35 73.85 -15.27 7.15
C THR A 35 72.87 -16.40 6.87
N GLN A 36 72.59 -16.73 5.60
CA GLN A 36 71.78 -17.90 5.24
C GLN A 36 72.42 -19.21 5.71
N HIS A 37 73.73 -19.38 5.54
CA HIS A 37 74.46 -20.58 5.96
C HIS A 37 74.61 -20.67 7.49
N GLY A 38 74.56 -19.53 8.20
CA GLY A 38 74.42 -19.47 9.66
C GLY A 38 73.02 -19.88 10.12
N LEU A 39 71.97 -19.33 9.49
CA LEU A 39 70.57 -19.65 9.77
C LEU A 39 70.27 -21.14 9.51
N LEU A 40 70.75 -21.69 8.39
CA LEU A 40 70.59 -23.11 8.05
C LEU A 40 71.33 -24.03 9.05
N ARG A 41 72.48 -23.61 9.58
CA ARG A 41 73.15 -24.32 10.68
C ARG A 41 72.32 -24.30 11.95
N GLN A 42 71.83 -23.13 12.35
CA GLN A 42 70.98 -23.01 13.54
C GLN A 42 69.71 -23.86 13.41
N GLN A 43 69.01 -23.78 12.28
CA GLN A 43 67.83 -24.62 11.98
C GLN A 43 68.15 -26.12 11.98
N LEU A 44 69.35 -26.52 11.56
CA LEU A 44 69.78 -27.93 11.57
C LEU A 44 70.14 -28.41 12.99
N ASP A 45 70.76 -27.56 13.82
CA ASP A 45 71.02 -27.85 15.24
C ASP A 45 69.73 -27.85 16.07
N ASP A 46 68.77 -26.97 15.77
CA ASP A 46 67.42 -26.95 16.34
C ASP A 46 66.67 -28.22 15.94
N ALA A 47 66.60 -28.55 14.65
CA ALA A 47 65.94 -29.77 14.16
C ALA A 47 66.60 -31.06 14.67
N GLN A 48 67.91 -31.09 14.91
CA GLN A 48 68.59 -32.23 15.55
C GLN A 48 68.20 -32.35 17.03
N ARG A 49 68.09 -31.24 17.77
CA ARG A 49 67.59 -31.25 19.17
C ARG A 49 66.13 -31.67 19.25
N ASP A 50 65.27 -31.15 18.38
CA ASP A 50 63.85 -31.52 18.33
C ASP A 50 63.67 -32.98 17.95
N LEU A 51 64.44 -33.50 16.98
CA LEU A 51 64.41 -34.92 16.61
C LEU A 51 64.98 -35.83 17.71
N HIS A 52 65.95 -35.37 18.50
CA HIS A 52 66.45 -36.11 19.66
C HIS A 52 65.40 -36.15 20.78
N THR A 53 64.81 -35.00 21.12
CA THR A 53 63.74 -34.89 22.13
C THR A 53 62.50 -35.69 21.71
N ALA A 54 62.13 -35.66 20.42
CA ALA A 54 61.03 -36.45 19.87
C ALA A 54 61.32 -37.96 19.91
N LYS A 55 62.57 -38.39 19.68
CA LYS A 55 62.98 -39.79 19.86
C LYS A 55 62.94 -40.23 21.33
N GLU A 56 63.41 -39.40 22.25
CA GLU A 56 63.35 -39.69 23.68
C GLU A 56 61.91 -39.73 24.20
N ALA A 57 61.06 -38.77 23.81
CA ALA A 57 59.64 -38.79 24.09
C ALA A 57 58.95 -40.01 23.47
N SER A 58 59.30 -40.39 22.24
CA SER A 58 58.77 -41.59 21.58
C SER A 58 59.21 -42.88 22.29
N HIS A 59 60.47 -42.98 22.72
CA HIS A 59 60.98 -44.14 23.47
C HIS A 59 60.43 -44.20 24.90
N SER A 60 60.26 -43.07 25.59
CA SER A 60 59.57 -43.04 26.90
C SER A 60 58.11 -43.43 26.73
N HIS A 61 57.40 -42.85 25.78
CA HIS A 61 56.00 -43.18 25.50
C HIS A 61 55.84 -44.64 25.08
N HIS A 62 56.75 -45.20 24.26
CA HIS A 62 56.73 -46.63 23.92
C HIS A 62 57.06 -47.53 25.13
N GLY A 63 57.98 -47.11 26.00
CA GLY A 63 58.27 -47.77 27.26
C GLY A 63 57.07 -47.76 28.21
N ASP A 64 56.38 -46.64 28.34
CA ASP A 64 55.18 -46.49 29.17
C ASP A 64 53.95 -47.18 28.56
N LEU A 65 53.82 -47.22 27.24
CA LEU A 65 52.79 -47.99 26.55
C LEU A 65 53.05 -49.50 26.69
N THR A 66 54.32 -49.94 26.62
CA THR A 66 54.69 -51.35 26.87
C THR A 66 54.48 -51.72 28.32
N ARG A 67 54.90 -50.88 29.29
CA ARG A 67 54.58 -51.05 30.72
C ARG A 67 53.07 -51.14 30.95
N ARG A 68 52.27 -50.27 30.33
CA ARG A 68 50.80 -50.33 30.42
C ARG A 68 50.22 -51.58 29.75
N ALA A 69 50.77 -52.04 28.63
CA ALA A 69 50.32 -53.26 27.95
C ALA A 69 50.71 -54.52 28.74
N ASP A 70 51.87 -54.53 29.41
CA ASP A 70 52.32 -55.62 30.26
C ASP A 70 51.57 -55.62 31.61
N HIS A 71 51.29 -54.44 32.18
CA HIS A 71 50.41 -54.27 33.34
C HIS A 71 48.99 -54.74 33.00
N PHE A 72 48.42 -54.29 31.89
CA PHE A 72 47.11 -54.73 31.41
C PHE A 72 47.09 -56.23 31.11
N ARG A 73 48.16 -56.83 30.58
CA ARG A 73 48.27 -58.30 30.43
C ARG A 73 48.43 -59.02 31.78
N GLN A 74 49.02 -58.40 32.81
CA GLN A 74 49.06 -58.96 34.17
C GLN A 74 47.70 -58.83 34.87
N GLU A 75 47.01 -57.70 34.73
CA GLU A 75 45.63 -57.50 35.20
C GLU A 75 44.67 -58.44 34.49
N GLN A 76 44.77 -58.58 33.16
CA GLN A 76 43.95 -59.52 32.40
C GLN A 76 44.27 -60.97 32.76
N ALA A 77 45.53 -61.32 33.02
CA ALA A 77 45.89 -62.65 33.51
C ALA A 77 45.43 -62.90 34.97
N ASP A 78 45.40 -61.88 35.84
CA ASP A 78 44.79 -61.97 37.17
C ASP A 78 43.27 -62.11 37.07
N ILE A 79 42.63 -61.34 36.20
CA ILE A 79 41.20 -61.42 35.89
C ILE A 79 40.87 -62.80 35.33
N ASP A 80 41.53 -63.30 34.29
CA ASP A 80 41.27 -64.62 33.71
C ASP A 80 41.51 -65.75 34.73
N ARG A 81 42.52 -65.61 35.59
CA ARG A 81 42.82 -66.58 36.67
C ARG A 81 41.77 -66.53 37.78
N ARG A 82 41.30 -65.34 38.15
CA ARG A 82 40.20 -65.15 39.12
C ARG A 82 38.86 -65.56 38.53
N LEU A 83 38.65 -65.38 37.23
CA LEU A 83 37.47 -65.82 36.49
C LEU A 83 37.45 -67.35 36.36
N MET A 84 38.60 -68.01 36.16
CA MET A 84 38.72 -69.46 36.35
C MET A 84 38.40 -69.90 37.79
N VAL A 85 38.91 -69.21 38.81
CA VAL A 85 38.61 -69.54 40.22
C VAL A 85 37.13 -69.30 40.58
N ILE A 86 36.50 -68.28 40.00
CA ILE A 86 35.08 -67.95 40.18
C ILE A 86 34.20 -68.97 39.44
N THR A 87 34.48 -69.28 38.18
CA THR A 87 33.75 -70.31 37.41
C THR A 87 33.96 -71.73 37.91
N ALA A 88 35.01 -71.98 38.71
CA ALA A 88 35.21 -73.22 39.45
C ALA A 88 34.62 -73.19 40.89
N SER A 89 33.87 -72.14 41.26
CA SER A 89 33.25 -72.00 42.58
C SER A 89 31.74 -71.74 42.47
N GLU A 90 30.94 -72.72 42.91
CA GLU A 90 29.46 -72.69 42.90
C GLU A 90 28.85 -71.68 43.90
N THR A 91 29.53 -70.56 44.18
CA THR A 91 29.16 -69.57 45.21
C THR A 91 28.99 -68.14 44.70
N SER A 92 29.29 -67.84 43.43
CA SER A 92 29.24 -66.47 42.88
C SER A 92 27.83 -65.97 42.53
N ASP A 93 26.99 -66.83 41.98
CA ASP A 93 25.71 -66.43 41.34
C ASP A 93 24.70 -65.87 42.33
N ASP A 94 24.75 -66.32 43.59
CA ASP A 94 23.89 -65.81 44.68
C ASP A 94 24.55 -64.64 45.45
N ALA A 95 25.86 -64.39 45.26
CA ALA A 95 26.59 -63.33 45.95
C ALA A 95 26.53 -61.98 45.21
N VAL A 96 26.66 -61.99 43.89
CA VAL A 96 26.57 -60.76 43.06
C VAL A 96 25.23 -60.04 43.21
N PRO A 97 24.04 -60.67 43.07
CA PRO A 97 22.76 -60.00 43.26
C PRO A 97 22.55 -59.50 44.69
N ARG A 98 23.15 -60.16 45.71
CA ARG A 98 23.12 -59.67 47.09
C ARG A 98 23.94 -58.39 47.27
N PHE A 99 25.14 -58.31 46.69
CA PHE A 99 25.94 -57.08 46.73
C PHE A 99 25.30 -55.95 45.92
N GLN A 100 24.72 -56.25 44.75
CA GLN A 100 23.94 -55.27 43.99
C GLN A 100 22.72 -54.78 44.80
N HIS A 101 21.96 -55.68 45.42
CA HIS A 101 20.83 -55.31 46.28
C HIS A 101 21.25 -54.43 47.47
N VAL A 102 22.39 -54.71 48.11
CA VAL A 102 22.93 -53.85 49.19
C VAL A 102 23.37 -52.47 48.67
N LEU A 103 23.97 -52.39 47.48
CA LEU A 103 24.36 -51.12 46.87
C LEU A 103 23.14 -50.30 46.41
N ASP A 104 22.13 -50.95 45.83
CA ASP A 104 20.82 -50.35 45.52
C ASP A 104 20.14 -49.81 46.78
N THR A 105 20.16 -50.58 47.88
CA THR A 105 19.60 -50.15 49.16
C THR A 105 20.39 -48.98 49.75
N LEU A 106 21.72 -48.98 49.64
CA LEU A 106 22.57 -47.87 50.08
C LEU A 106 22.30 -46.59 49.25
N HIS A 107 22.21 -46.71 47.93
CA HIS A 107 21.92 -45.59 47.03
C HIS A 107 20.50 -45.04 47.24
N ARG A 108 19.49 -45.91 47.42
CA ARG A 108 18.13 -45.49 47.81
C ARG A 108 18.09 -44.80 49.16
N LEU A 109 18.90 -45.24 50.12
CA LEU A 109 19.03 -44.59 51.43
C LEU A 109 19.67 -43.20 51.32
N ASP A 110 20.70 -43.05 50.48
CA ASP A 110 21.39 -41.78 50.23
C ASP A 110 20.49 -40.77 49.50
N VAL A 111 19.77 -41.21 48.46
CA VAL A 111 18.74 -40.41 47.77
C VAL A 111 17.61 -40.01 48.73
N ALA A 112 17.13 -40.93 49.58
CA ALA A 112 16.13 -40.62 50.59
C ALA A 112 16.67 -39.65 51.67
N HIS A 113 17.95 -39.74 52.02
CA HIS A 113 18.60 -38.82 52.95
C HIS A 113 18.68 -37.41 52.37
N GLY A 114 19.15 -37.27 51.12
CA GLY A 114 19.17 -35.99 50.40
C GLY A 114 17.76 -35.37 50.23
N TYR A 115 16.76 -36.21 49.93
CA TYR A 115 15.35 -35.79 49.86
C TYR A 115 14.85 -35.20 51.20
N VAL A 116 15.13 -35.88 52.32
CA VAL A 116 14.73 -35.42 53.67
C VAL A 116 15.54 -34.20 54.12
N GLN A 117 16.84 -34.12 53.78
CA GLN A 117 17.65 -32.91 54.02
C GLN A 117 17.04 -31.70 53.29
N LEU A 118 16.66 -31.85 52.02
CA LEU A 118 16.10 -30.74 51.23
C LEU A 118 14.75 -30.28 51.78
N LEU A 119 13.87 -31.20 52.18
CA LEU A 119 12.63 -30.86 52.87
C LEU A 119 12.87 -30.12 54.18
N THR A 120 13.88 -30.53 54.95
CA THR A 120 14.26 -29.88 56.21
C THR A 120 14.77 -28.46 55.95
N GLN A 121 15.64 -28.27 54.96
CA GLN A 121 16.12 -26.95 54.54
C GLN A 121 14.99 -26.02 54.09
N VAL A 122 14.01 -26.54 53.33
CA VAL A 122 12.84 -25.81 52.85
C VAL A 122 11.91 -25.38 54.00
N ASP A 123 11.68 -26.27 54.96
CA ASP A 123 10.88 -26.00 56.16
C ASP A 123 11.59 -24.99 57.09
N ASP A 124 12.91 -25.13 57.29
CA ASP A 124 13.70 -24.18 58.10
C ASP A 124 13.79 -22.79 57.46
N LEU A 125 14.00 -22.68 56.14
CA LEU A 125 13.93 -21.39 55.44
C LEU A 125 12.52 -20.76 55.55
N SER A 126 11.47 -21.58 55.43
CA SER A 126 10.08 -21.14 55.59
C SER A 126 9.77 -20.63 57.00
N LYS A 127 10.26 -21.32 58.05
CA LYS A 127 10.14 -20.89 59.45
C LYS A 127 10.95 -19.63 59.73
N GLN A 128 12.19 -19.55 59.25
CA GLN A 128 13.05 -18.37 59.41
C GLN A 128 12.41 -17.13 58.78
N ALA A 129 11.91 -17.25 57.54
CA ALA A 129 11.20 -16.16 56.87
C ALA A 129 9.95 -15.72 57.65
N GLN A 130 9.13 -16.67 58.13
CA GLN A 130 7.92 -16.36 58.89
C GLN A 130 8.20 -15.73 60.27
N ALA A 131 9.27 -16.16 60.96
CA ALA A 131 9.70 -15.54 62.22
C ALA A 131 10.29 -14.14 62.01
N GLN A 132 11.09 -13.96 60.96
CA GLN A 132 11.64 -12.65 60.59
C GLN A 132 10.53 -11.67 60.17
N LEU A 133 9.47 -12.13 59.48
CA LEU A 133 8.31 -11.30 59.11
C LEU A 133 7.54 -10.73 60.32
N GLN A 134 7.68 -11.31 61.51
CA GLN A 134 7.13 -10.74 62.76
C GLN A 134 8.03 -9.66 63.40
N THR A 135 9.26 -9.47 62.91
CA THR A 135 10.31 -8.67 63.56
C THR A 135 10.89 -7.58 62.64
N SER A 136 11.16 -7.92 61.38
CA SER A 136 11.54 -6.99 60.31
C SER A 136 11.12 -7.55 58.95
N ASN A 137 10.22 -6.83 58.29
CA ASN A 137 9.71 -7.16 56.95
C ASN A 137 10.84 -7.32 55.92
N GLU A 138 11.91 -6.54 56.02
CA GLU A 138 13.06 -6.60 55.11
C GLU A 138 13.91 -7.86 55.34
N ALA A 139 14.11 -8.27 56.59
CA ALA A 139 14.90 -9.47 56.91
C ALA A 139 14.34 -10.74 56.25
N ALA A 140 13.00 -10.86 56.22
CA ALA A 140 12.30 -12.01 55.62
C ALA A 140 12.56 -12.20 54.11
N LEU A 141 13.03 -11.18 53.39
CA LEU A 141 13.39 -11.30 51.97
C LEU A 141 14.63 -12.19 51.75
N ALA A 142 15.56 -12.27 52.70
CA ALA A 142 16.77 -13.06 52.55
C ALA A 142 16.50 -14.57 52.46
N PRO A 143 15.83 -15.23 53.44
CA PRO A 143 15.45 -16.63 53.32
C PRO A 143 14.44 -16.90 52.20
N TYR A 144 13.56 -15.94 51.87
CA TYR A 144 12.67 -16.07 50.70
C TYR A 144 13.46 -16.13 49.38
N LYS A 145 14.43 -15.23 49.17
CA LYS A 145 15.30 -15.23 47.97
C LYS A 145 16.10 -16.54 47.87
N GLN A 146 16.55 -17.12 48.99
CA GLN A 146 17.21 -18.44 49.01
C GLN A 146 16.26 -19.59 48.67
N LEU A 147 15.08 -19.66 49.31
CA LEU A 147 14.06 -20.67 49.04
C LEU A 147 13.62 -20.65 47.58
N ARG A 148 13.46 -19.45 47.01
CA ARG A 148 13.10 -19.24 45.61
C ARG A 148 14.20 -19.69 44.65
N ALA A 149 15.47 -19.40 44.95
CA ALA A 149 16.59 -19.87 44.14
C ALA A 149 16.69 -21.41 44.15
N LEU A 150 16.41 -22.04 45.30
CA LEU A 150 16.28 -23.50 45.43
C LEU A 150 15.13 -24.04 44.56
N HIS A 151 13.95 -23.41 44.59
CA HIS A 151 12.82 -23.79 43.74
C HIS A 151 13.16 -23.69 42.24
N THR A 152 13.70 -22.55 41.76
CA THR A 152 14.09 -22.40 40.36
C THR A 152 15.16 -23.41 39.94
N ARG A 153 16.13 -23.72 40.81
CA ARG A 153 17.12 -24.77 40.55
C ARG A 153 16.49 -26.16 40.44
N LEU A 154 15.49 -26.49 41.27
CA LEU A 154 14.77 -27.77 41.18
C LEU A 154 13.97 -27.89 39.88
N VAL A 155 13.34 -26.81 39.41
CA VAL A 155 12.61 -26.80 38.13
C VAL A 155 13.56 -27.12 36.98
N ASN A 156 14.70 -26.43 36.88
CA ASN A 156 15.66 -26.68 35.81
C ASN A 156 16.26 -28.10 35.86
N LEU A 157 16.49 -28.64 37.07
CA LEU A 157 16.96 -30.02 37.25
C LEU A 157 15.88 -31.09 37.06
N GLN A 158 14.60 -30.73 36.87
CA GLN A 158 13.54 -31.69 36.62
C GLN A 158 13.63 -32.25 35.19
N ASP A 159 14.05 -31.42 34.22
CA ASP A 159 14.24 -31.82 32.82
C ASP A 159 15.44 -32.77 32.69
N ASP A 160 16.58 -32.43 33.32
CA ASP A 160 17.79 -33.29 33.43
C ASP A 160 17.52 -34.64 34.12
N ALA A 161 16.43 -34.75 34.89
CA ALA A 161 16.06 -35.92 35.68
C ALA A 161 14.80 -36.64 35.17
N GLU A 162 14.43 -36.44 33.89
CA GLU A 162 13.27 -37.08 33.22
C GLU A 162 11.95 -36.98 34.02
N GLY A 163 11.74 -35.87 34.74
CA GLY A 163 10.53 -35.65 35.54
C GLY A 163 10.52 -36.29 36.93
N ALA A 164 11.64 -36.82 37.42
CA ALA A 164 11.75 -37.46 38.74
C ALA A 164 11.33 -36.56 39.92
N ALA A 165 10.96 -37.21 41.04
CA ALA A 165 10.55 -36.57 42.30
C ALA A 165 9.50 -35.43 42.20
N PRO A 166 8.42 -35.54 41.41
CA PRO A 166 7.48 -34.43 41.16
C PRO A 166 6.75 -33.95 42.42
N GLN A 167 6.58 -34.82 43.43
CA GLN A 167 5.99 -34.49 44.73
C GLN A 167 6.88 -33.54 45.56
N LEU A 168 8.21 -33.65 45.44
CA LEU A 168 9.16 -32.75 46.09
C LEU A 168 9.03 -31.35 45.50
N LEU A 169 9.06 -31.24 44.18
CA LEU A 169 8.94 -29.97 43.47
C LEU A 169 7.57 -29.32 43.72
N HIS A 170 6.48 -30.09 43.68
CA HIS A 170 5.14 -29.60 44.05
C HIS A 170 5.10 -29.05 45.49
N HIS A 171 5.70 -29.75 46.45
CA HIS A 171 5.77 -29.31 47.84
C HIS A 171 6.61 -28.03 48.02
N VAL A 172 7.80 -27.97 47.41
CA VAL A 172 8.66 -26.78 47.45
C VAL A 172 8.00 -25.57 46.77
N ASN A 173 7.34 -25.77 45.62
CA ASN A 173 6.55 -24.74 44.96
C ASN A 173 5.42 -24.24 45.88
N THR A 174 4.65 -25.16 46.47
CA THR A 174 3.55 -24.83 47.38
C THR A 174 4.01 -24.00 48.59
N ILE A 175 5.13 -24.38 49.23
CA ILE A 175 5.71 -23.60 50.34
C ILE A 175 6.23 -22.25 49.85
N THR A 176 6.93 -22.20 48.71
CA THR A 176 7.48 -20.96 48.13
C THR A 176 6.37 -19.97 47.77
N HIS A 177 5.26 -20.45 47.20
CA HIS A 177 4.10 -19.63 46.86
C HIS A 177 3.32 -19.19 48.11
N ALA A 178 3.10 -20.08 49.09
CA ALA A 178 2.43 -19.72 50.34
C ALA A 178 3.22 -18.70 51.15
N LEU A 179 4.56 -18.77 51.12
CA LEU A 179 5.43 -17.77 51.72
C LEU A 179 5.42 -16.45 50.93
N ARG A 180 5.51 -16.50 49.59
CA ARG A 180 5.38 -15.32 48.71
C ARG A 180 4.10 -14.55 49.02
N THR A 181 2.96 -15.22 49.09
CA THR A 181 1.66 -14.59 49.40
C THR A 181 1.69 -13.93 50.77
N LYS A 182 2.14 -14.60 51.83
CA LYS A 182 2.26 -14.01 53.18
C LYS A 182 3.13 -12.75 53.23
N ILE A 183 4.25 -12.74 52.50
CA ILE A 183 5.15 -11.57 52.43
C ILE A 183 4.50 -10.45 51.61
N LEU A 184 3.87 -10.77 50.48
CA LEU A 184 3.14 -9.81 49.65
C LEU A 184 1.98 -9.16 50.42
N ASP A 185 1.19 -9.94 51.17
CA ASP A 185 0.09 -9.43 52.01
C ASP A 185 0.63 -8.45 53.07
N ALA A 186 1.72 -8.80 53.75
CA ALA A 186 2.34 -7.98 54.78
C ALA A 186 2.92 -6.66 54.21
N PHE A 187 3.56 -6.71 53.04
CA PHE A 187 4.15 -5.55 52.39
C PHE A 187 3.09 -4.63 51.75
N SER A 188 2.03 -5.21 51.19
CA SER A 188 0.85 -4.48 50.72
C SER A 188 0.16 -3.78 51.89
N ALA A 189 0.09 -4.40 53.06
CA ALA A 189 -0.41 -3.79 54.28
C ALA A 189 0.54 -2.73 54.89
N ASP A 190 1.85 -2.75 54.62
CA ASP A 190 2.77 -1.63 54.90
C ASP A 190 2.40 -0.42 54.02
N LEU A 191 2.30 -0.62 52.70
CA LEU A 191 1.99 0.45 51.75
C LEU A 191 0.58 1.03 51.96
N ASP A 192 -0.43 0.20 52.16
CA ASP A 192 -1.81 0.61 52.47
C ASP A 192 -1.91 1.47 53.74
N ARG A 193 -1.09 1.18 54.77
CA ARG A 193 -0.99 2.06 55.96
C ARG A 193 -0.45 3.44 55.61
N THR A 194 0.51 3.55 54.70
CA THR A 194 1.04 4.84 54.22
C THR A 194 0.00 5.56 53.34
N LEU A 195 -0.67 4.84 52.43
CA LEU A 195 -1.75 5.35 51.57
C LEU A 195 -2.93 5.94 52.36
N LYS A 196 -3.30 5.31 53.49
CA LYS A 196 -4.33 5.80 54.40
C LYS A 196 -3.96 7.11 55.10
N LYS A 197 -2.67 7.35 55.39
CA LYS A 197 -2.18 8.62 55.98
C LYS A 197 -2.31 9.80 55.02
N ILE A 198 -2.18 9.56 53.71
CA ILE A 198 -2.30 10.59 52.65
C ILE A 198 -3.71 10.66 52.02
N HIS A 199 -4.68 9.94 52.59
CA HIS A 199 -6.07 9.85 52.10
C HIS A 199 -6.21 9.42 50.62
N TRP A 200 -5.37 8.48 50.19
CA TRP A 200 -5.49 7.83 48.88
C TRP A 200 -6.77 6.97 48.76
N PRO A 201 -7.37 6.83 47.56
CA PRO A 201 -7.15 7.60 46.34
C PRO A 201 -8.04 8.84 46.29
N THR A 202 -7.40 9.99 46.45
CA THR A 202 -7.97 11.32 46.22
C THR A 202 -7.03 12.03 45.24
N PRO A 203 -7.48 12.67 44.15
CA PRO A 203 -6.58 13.31 43.17
C PRO A 203 -5.68 14.43 43.72
N LYS A 204 -5.98 14.92 44.93
CA LYS A 204 -5.17 15.90 45.67
C LYS A 204 -4.24 15.27 46.72
N ALA A 205 -4.12 13.94 46.74
CA ALA A 205 -3.12 13.27 47.56
C ALA A 205 -1.72 13.71 47.12
N THR A 206 -0.86 13.95 48.10
CA THR A 206 0.56 14.27 47.93
C THR A 206 1.30 13.62 49.08
N ILE A 207 2.60 13.40 48.94
CA ILE A 207 3.42 12.75 49.97
C ILE A 207 4.23 13.82 50.72
N PRO A 208 3.89 14.14 51.98
CA PRO A 208 4.68 15.06 52.80
C PRO A 208 6.07 14.47 53.04
N SER A 209 7.11 15.31 53.09
CA SER A 209 8.51 14.85 53.26
C SER A 209 8.72 13.95 54.48
N GLN A 210 7.95 14.15 55.55
CA GLN A 210 7.93 13.30 56.76
C GLN A 210 7.43 11.85 56.55
N LEU A 211 6.77 11.55 55.41
CA LEU A 211 6.33 10.21 55.01
C LEU A 211 7.10 9.68 53.79
N GLN A 212 8.03 10.46 53.22
CA GLN A 212 8.73 10.09 51.99
C GLN A 212 9.60 8.83 52.16
N GLU A 213 10.35 8.73 53.27
CA GLU A 213 11.16 7.55 53.57
C GLU A 213 10.30 6.29 53.80
N GLU A 214 9.15 6.44 54.46
CA GLU A 214 8.17 5.35 54.67
C GLU A 214 7.60 4.86 53.32
N TRP A 215 7.23 5.79 52.44
CA TRP A 215 6.76 5.53 51.08
C TRP A 215 7.79 4.84 50.19
N GLU A 216 8.99 5.42 50.07
CA GLU A 216 10.07 4.85 49.25
C GLU A 216 10.41 3.44 49.73
N THR A 217 10.48 3.23 51.04
CA THR A 217 10.72 1.90 51.64
C THR A 217 9.59 0.92 51.35
N ALA A 218 8.32 1.34 51.44
CA ALA A 218 7.18 0.48 51.18
C ALA A 218 7.09 0.04 49.71
N ILE A 219 7.36 0.96 48.76
CA ILE A 219 7.44 0.63 47.33
C ILE A 219 8.63 -0.28 47.04
N VAL A 220 9.83 0.06 47.52
CA VAL A 220 11.05 -0.73 47.23
C VAL A 220 10.92 -2.16 47.75
N LYS A 221 10.38 -2.38 48.96
CA LYS A 221 10.08 -3.74 49.48
C LYS A 221 9.25 -4.59 48.51
N LEU A 222 8.20 -4.02 47.93
CA LEU A 222 7.32 -4.70 46.98
C LEU A 222 8.01 -4.96 45.64
N LEU A 223 8.79 -4.00 45.12
CA LEU A 223 9.61 -4.20 43.93
C LEU A 223 10.68 -5.29 44.14
N ASP A 224 11.33 -5.33 45.31
CA ASP A 224 12.38 -6.30 45.64
C ASP A 224 11.86 -7.73 45.83
N LEU A 225 10.59 -7.87 46.22
CA LEU A 225 9.87 -9.15 46.23
C LEU A 225 9.59 -9.63 44.79
N GLN A 226 9.25 -8.70 43.89
CA GLN A 226 8.87 -8.99 42.51
C GLN A 226 10.05 -9.10 41.53
N LEU A 227 11.19 -8.47 41.81
CA LEU A 227 12.34 -8.38 40.89
C LEU A 227 12.76 -9.74 40.30
N PRO A 228 12.79 -10.87 41.04
CA PRO A 228 13.13 -12.18 40.49
C PRO A 228 11.99 -12.87 39.71
N GLU A 229 10.82 -12.24 39.56
CA GLU A 229 9.76 -12.61 38.61
C GLU A 229 10.01 -11.94 37.27
N LEU A 230 10.26 -10.63 37.30
CA LEU A 230 10.53 -9.81 36.11
C LEU A 230 11.81 -10.28 35.40
N GLN A 231 12.90 -10.55 36.14
CA GLN A 231 14.17 -11.02 35.58
C GLN A 231 14.10 -12.40 34.92
N GLY A 232 13.10 -13.22 35.26
CA GLY A 232 12.91 -14.56 34.70
C GLY A 232 12.05 -14.59 33.43
N MET A 233 11.48 -13.45 33.02
CA MET A 233 10.56 -13.36 31.89
C MET A 233 11.19 -12.59 30.74
N SER A 234 11.54 -13.31 29.67
CA SER A 234 11.74 -12.66 28.37
C SER A 234 10.38 -12.27 27.80
N TYR A 235 10.15 -10.97 27.67
CA TYR A 235 8.96 -10.39 27.03
C TYR A 235 9.13 -10.22 25.51
N ALA A 236 10.31 -10.54 24.96
CA ALA A 236 10.50 -10.64 23.52
C ALA A 236 9.58 -11.71 22.93
N SER A 237 8.92 -11.37 21.83
CA SER A 237 7.89 -12.16 21.15
C SER A 237 8.36 -13.61 20.89
N GLY A 238 7.85 -14.55 21.70
CA GLY A 238 8.05 -15.97 21.48
C GLY A 238 7.22 -16.48 20.29
N PRO A 239 7.62 -17.58 19.63
CA PRO A 239 6.94 -18.09 18.45
C PRO A 239 5.55 -18.65 18.79
N GLY A 240 4.50 -17.83 18.62
CA GLY A 240 3.09 -18.21 18.68
C GLY A 240 2.15 -17.04 19.04
N ASP A 241 0.92 -17.04 18.54
CA ASP A 241 -0.08 -15.94 18.66
C ASP A 241 -0.50 -15.53 20.10
N LYS A 242 0.04 -16.18 21.12
CA LYS A 242 -0.30 -15.97 22.53
C LYS A 242 0.69 -15.02 23.19
N VAL A 243 0.49 -13.73 22.94
CA VAL A 243 1.08 -12.61 23.69
C VAL A 243 1.03 -12.89 25.19
N LYS A 244 2.19 -12.85 25.85
CA LYS A 244 2.29 -12.89 27.32
C LYS A 244 2.10 -11.48 27.85
N LEU A 245 0.99 -11.24 28.54
CA LEU A 245 0.73 -9.96 29.18
C LEU A 245 1.86 -9.61 30.18
N PRO A 246 2.37 -8.38 30.22
CA PRO A 246 3.33 -7.97 31.23
C PRO A 246 2.68 -8.04 32.63
N PRO A 247 3.36 -8.59 33.65
CA PRO A 247 2.88 -8.54 35.03
C PRO A 247 2.81 -7.10 35.54
N VAL A 248 1.73 -6.80 36.26
CA VAL A 248 1.54 -5.55 36.99
C VAL A 248 2.57 -5.44 38.11
N LEU A 249 3.18 -4.26 38.30
CA LEU A 249 4.07 -4.02 39.44
C LEU A 249 3.27 -4.00 40.76
N PHE A 250 3.66 -4.81 41.76
CA PHE A 250 2.92 -4.94 43.03
C PHE A 250 2.64 -3.60 43.76
N PRO A 251 3.56 -2.59 43.81
CA PRO A 251 3.23 -1.29 44.39
C PRO A 251 2.05 -0.60 43.70
N ILE A 252 1.92 -0.80 42.38
CA ILE A 252 0.90 -0.18 41.54
C ILE A 252 -0.40 -1.00 41.58
N GLU A 253 -0.33 -2.32 41.71
CA GLU A 253 -1.48 -3.18 42.06
C GLU A 253 -2.16 -2.68 43.34
N VAL A 254 -1.38 -2.38 44.40
CA VAL A 254 -1.89 -1.81 45.65
C VAL A 254 -2.45 -0.39 45.47
N LEU A 255 -1.83 0.46 44.63
CA LEU A 255 -2.37 1.79 44.31
C LEU A 255 -3.71 1.72 43.56
N VAL A 256 -3.86 0.76 42.65
CA VAL A 256 -5.05 0.58 41.80
C VAL A 256 -6.17 -0.17 42.53
N GLN A 257 -5.88 -1.03 43.51
CA GLN A 257 -6.89 -1.80 44.27
C GLN A 257 -8.11 -0.97 44.76
N PRO A 258 -7.95 0.23 45.38
CA PRO A 258 -9.09 1.08 45.75
C PRO A 258 -9.76 1.82 44.58
N LEU A 259 -9.10 1.93 43.41
CA LEU A 259 -9.71 2.40 42.16
C LEU A 259 -10.55 1.29 41.51
N GLU A 260 -10.03 0.05 41.47
CA GLU A 260 -10.78 -1.13 40.98
C GLU A 260 -12.06 -1.35 41.79
N MET A 261 -12.00 -1.25 43.12
CA MET A 261 -13.21 -1.35 43.96
C MET A 261 -14.27 -0.28 43.62
N ARG A 262 -13.85 0.95 43.27
CA ARG A 262 -14.77 2.00 42.79
C ARG A 262 -15.31 1.67 41.39
N PHE A 263 -14.45 1.28 40.46
CA PHE A 263 -14.83 0.86 39.10
C PHE A 263 -15.90 -0.24 39.16
N ARG A 264 -15.66 -1.31 39.91
CA ARG A 264 -16.57 -2.45 40.02
C ARG A 264 -17.86 -2.10 40.76
N TYR A 265 -17.82 -1.22 41.75
CA TYR A 265 -19.04 -0.67 42.35
C TYR A 265 -19.92 0.06 41.34
N HIS A 266 -19.33 0.79 40.38
CA HIS A 266 -20.05 1.53 39.34
C HIS A 266 -20.41 0.71 38.10
N PHE A 267 -19.63 -0.31 37.76
CA PHE A 267 -19.69 -1.00 36.46
C PHE A 267 -19.90 -2.53 36.53
N ASP A 268 -19.82 -3.18 37.69
CA ASP A 268 -20.23 -4.59 37.84
C ASP A 268 -21.61 -4.73 38.49
N GLY A 269 -21.96 -3.81 39.42
CA GLY A 269 -23.20 -3.85 40.19
C GLY A 269 -24.44 -3.29 39.47
N ASP A 270 -25.60 -3.38 40.14
CA ASP A 270 -26.86 -2.78 39.71
C ASP A 270 -26.84 -1.25 39.92
N LYS A 271 -26.28 -0.54 38.94
CA LYS A 271 -26.10 0.93 38.93
C LYS A 271 -26.47 1.51 37.57
N PRO A 272 -27.00 2.75 37.51
CA PRO A 272 -27.30 3.42 36.24
C PRO A 272 -26.05 3.71 35.38
N THR A 273 -24.85 3.59 35.94
CA THR A 273 -23.55 3.62 35.24
C THR A 273 -23.18 2.30 34.56
N ASN A 274 -23.72 1.16 35.00
CA ASN A 274 -23.48 -0.16 34.41
C ASN A 274 -24.44 -0.43 33.23
N ARG A 275 -24.24 0.30 32.13
CA ARG A 275 -25.09 0.19 30.94
C ARG A 275 -24.44 -0.67 29.86
N ILE A 276 -25.17 -1.70 29.42
CA ILE A 276 -24.77 -2.58 28.32
C ILE A 276 -24.73 -1.86 26.96
N ASP A 277 -25.48 -0.78 26.84
CA ASP A 277 -25.58 0.09 25.65
C ASP A 277 -24.71 1.35 25.72
N ARG A 278 -23.90 1.51 26.78
CA ARG A 278 -22.98 2.64 26.97
C ARG A 278 -21.59 2.20 27.45
N PRO A 279 -20.87 1.35 26.70
CA PRO A 279 -19.52 0.90 27.06
C PRO A 279 -18.51 2.05 27.18
N GLU A 280 -18.72 3.15 26.44
CA GLU A 280 -17.89 4.36 26.53
C GLU A 280 -17.81 4.91 27.97
N TYR A 281 -18.81 4.66 28.83
CA TYR A 281 -18.79 5.12 30.23
C TYR A 281 -17.70 4.46 31.08
N PHE A 282 -17.41 3.17 30.86
CA PHE A 282 -16.36 2.48 31.63
C PHE A 282 -14.98 2.65 31.01
N LEU A 283 -14.90 2.86 29.68
CA LEU A 283 -13.66 3.15 28.96
C LEU A 283 -13.17 4.58 29.25
N SER A 284 -14.04 5.58 29.10
CA SER A 284 -13.73 6.98 29.42
C SER A 284 -13.34 7.14 30.89
N HIS A 285 -13.96 6.42 31.83
CA HIS A 285 -13.56 6.43 33.24
C HIS A 285 -12.08 6.08 33.46
N ILE A 286 -11.52 5.12 32.71
CA ILE A 286 -10.09 4.81 32.79
C ILE A 286 -9.25 5.97 32.27
N THR A 287 -9.65 6.63 31.17
CA THR A 287 -8.96 7.86 30.71
C THR A 287 -9.07 9.00 31.71
N THR A 288 -10.18 9.11 32.47
CA THR A 288 -10.30 10.05 33.59
C THR A 288 -9.33 9.71 34.72
N LEU A 289 -9.19 8.44 35.10
CA LEU A 289 -8.20 8.01 36.11
C LEU A 289 -6.76 8.33 35.68
N LEU A 290 -6.41 8.11 34.41
CA LEU A 290 -5.08 8.46 33.89
C LEU A 290 -4.82 9.97 34.01
N ASN A 291 -5.78 10.82 33.66
CA ASN A 291 -5.68 12.27 33.84
C ASN A 291 -5.59 12.67 35.33
N ASP A 292 -6.56 12.24 36.15
CA ASP A 292 -6.71 12.63 37.57
C ASP A 292 -5.48 12.27 38.43
N TYR A 293 -4.79 11.16 38.13
CA TYR A 293 -3.66 10.66 38.93
C TYR A 293 -2.30 10.81 38.24
N SER A 294 -2.24 11.33 37.01
CA SER A 294 -1.01 11.58 36.23
C SER A 294 0.09 12.27 37.03
N ALA A 295 -0.24 13.39 37.70
CA ALA A 295 0.70 14.16 38.52
C ALA A 295 1.21 13.34 39.72
N PHE A 296 0.34 12.64 40.45
CA PHE A 296 0.76 11.80 41.59
C PHE A 296 1.72 10.68 41.17
N VAL A 297 1.42 10.01 40.05
CA VAL A 297 2.26 8.94 39.50
C VAL A 297 3.62 9.50 39.06
N SER A 298 3.62 10.65 38.39
CA SER A 298 4.84 11.34 37.92
C SER A 298 5.71 11.88 39.06
N ASP A 299 5.11 12.51 40.07
CA ASP A 299 5.84 13.19 41.15
C ASP A 299 6.31 12.23 42.26
N HIS A 300 5.65 11.08 42.43
CA HIS A 300 5.86 10.20 43.60
C HIS A 300 6.17 8.74 43.27
N VAL A 301 5.78 8.21 42.10
CA VAL A 301 6.12 6.83 41.69
C VAL A 301 7.32 6.82 40.74
N GLN A 302 7.35 7.69 39.72
CA GLN A 302 8.43 7.79 38.74
C GLN A 302 9.84 7.89 39.36
N PRO A 303 10.11 8.69 40.42
CA PRO A 303 11.45 8.79 40.99
C PRO A 303 11.93 7.48 41.61
N VAL A 304 11.00 6.67 42.15
CA VAL A 304 11.31 5.39 42.81
C VAL A 304 11.59 4.31 41.76
N LEU A 305 10.78 4.22 40.69
CA LEU A 305 11.03 3.28 39.60
C LEU A 305 12.36 3.59 38.88
N LEU A 306 12.64 4.87 38.59
CA LEU A 306 13.91 5.31 38.02
C LEU A 306 15.12 4.99 38.92
N ARG A 307 14.96 5.06 40.24
CA ARG A 307 16.02 4.72 41.20
C ARG A 307 16.24 3.21 41.34
N HIS A 308 15.16 2.41 41.26
CA HIS A 308 15.21 0.95 41.45
C HIS A 308 15.70 0.21 40.19
N PHE A 309 15.16 0.53 39.02
CA PHE A 309 15.46 -0.21 37.78
C PHE A 309 16.69 0.30 37.00
N ARG A 310 17.17 1.53 37.24
CA ARG A 310 18.34 2.09 36.52
C ARG A 310 19.58 1.19 36.65
N GLY A 311 20.13 0.79 35.51
CA GLY A 311 21.29 -0.10 35.44
C GLY A 311 20.94 -1.59 35.46
N THR A 312 19.65 -1.95 35.54
CA THR A 312 19.17 -3.33 35.32
C THR A 312 18.69 -3.51 33.89
N ASN A 313 18.68 -4.76 33.39
CA ASN A 313 18.18 -5.07 32.05
C ASN A 313 16.68 -4.71 31.87
N LEU A 314 15.92 -4.58 32.96
CA LEU A 314 14.50 -4.21 32.94
C LEU A 314 14.28 -2.73 32.61
N ALA A 315 15.32 -1.89 32.73
CA ALA A 315 15.27 -0.47 32.33
C ALA A 315 15.04 -0.26 30.81
N LEU A 316 15.16 -1.32 30.00
CA LEU A 316 14.91 -1.30 28.57
C LEU A 316 13.42 -1.51 28.21
N ASN A 317 12.55 -1.82 29.19
CA ASN A 317 11.12 -2.00 28.97
C ASN A 317 10.32 -0.84 29.62
N PRO A 318 9.59 -0.02 28.82
CA PRO A 318 8.80 1.11 29.32
C PRO A 318 7.85 0.75 30.47
N VAL A 319 7.23 -0.43 30.44
CA VAL A 319 6.25 -0.89 31.45
C VAL A 319 6.84 -1.04 32.87
N TYR A 320 8.17 -1.04 33.03
CA TYR A 320 8.81 -1.06 34.36
C TYR A 320 9.50 0.24 34.75
N ILE A 321 9.99 1.03 33.77
CA ILE A 321 10.74 2.26 34.05
C ILE A 321 9.89 3.54 33.95
N ASP A 322 8.82 3.53 33.16
CA ASP A 322 7.81 4.59 33.13
C ASP A 322 6.61 4.20 34.02
N ALA A 323 6.34 5.04 35.02
CA ALA A 323 5.27 4.87 35.97
C ALA A 323 3.89 5.08 35.33
N MET A 324 3.78 5.88 34.26
CA MET A 324 2.50 6.03 33.54
C MET A 324 2.16 4.77 32.75
N SER A 325 3.12 4.21 32.00
CA SER A 325 2.98 2.90 31.35
C SER A 325 2.67 1.80 32.36
N ALA A 326 3.40 1.74 33.47
CA ALA A 326 3.15 0.77 34.54
C ALA A 326 1.76 0.94 35.20
N PHE A 327 1.25 2.17 35.31
CA PHE A 327 -0.11 2.47 35.78
C PHE A 327 -1.19 2.09 34.77
N ILE A 328 -0.97 2.31 33.47
CA ILE A 328 -1.84 1.80 32.39
C ILE A 328 -1.89 0.27 32.44
N THR A 329 -0.73 -0.41 32.53
CA THR A 329 -0.65 -1.86 32.69
C THR A 329 -1.43 -2.36 33.91
N ALA A 330 -1.43 -1.62 35.01
CA ALA A 330 -2.20 -1.94 36.22
C ALA A 330 -3.72 -1.72 36.08
N LEU A 331 -4.17 -0.79 35.22
CA LEU A 331 -5.58 -0.49 35.00
C LEU A 331 -6.25 -1.42 33.97
N LEU A 332 -5.54 -1.84 32.91
CA LEU A 332 -6.09 -2.69 31.86
C LEU A 332 -6.75 -4.02 32.33
N PRO A 333 -6.28 -4.72 33.39
CA PRO A 333 -6.94 -5.94 33.90
C PRO A 333 -8.42 -5.78 34.27
N MET A 334 -8.85 -4.63 34.82
CA MET A 334 -10.26 -4.43 35.16
C MET A 334 -11.13 -4.23 33.91
N LEU A 335 -10.58 -3.61 32.86
CA LEU A 335 -11.22 -3.55 31.55
C LEU A 335 -11.32 -4.95 30.91
N ARG A 336 -10.26 -5.76 30.95
CA ARG A 336 -10.28 -7.15 30.43
C ARG A 336 -11.39 -7.97 31.11
N SER A 337 -11.48 -7.91 32.43
CA SER A 337 -12.55 -8.55 33.21
C SER A 337 -13.94 -8.04 32.81
N LYS A 338 -14.13 -6.71 32.75
CA LYS A 338 -15.40 -6.08 32.38
C LYS A 338 -15.84 -6.47 30.97
N ILE A 339 -14.98 -6.34 29.97
CA ILE A 339 -15.26 -6.63 28.56
C ILE A 339 -15.52 -8.12 28.36
N GLY A 340 -14.70 -9.00 28.95
CA GLY A 340 -14.91 -10.46 28.92
C GLY A 340 -16.25 -10.88 29.54
N SER A 341 -16.71 -10.17 30.59
CA SER A 341 -18.04 -10.39 31.18
C SER A 341 -19.20 -9.80 30.35
N LEU A 342 -18.92 -8.90 29.40
CA LEU A 342 -19.90 -8.13 28.63
C LEU A 342 -20.12 -8.71 27.23
N LEU A 343 -19.05 -9.16 26.58
CA LEU A 343 -19.04 -9.78 25.25
C LEU A 343 -20.13 -10.88 25.09
N PRO A 344 -20.23 -11.90 25.97
CA PRO A 344 -21.29 -12.91 25.89
C PRO A 344 -22.72 -12.37 26.00
N LYS A 345 -22.92 -11.19 26.61
CA LYS A 345 -24.23 -10.56 26.81
C LYS A 345 -24.64 -9.72 25.59
N VAL A 346 -23.71 -9.02 24.95
CA VAL A 346 -23.94 -8.28 23.70
C VAL A 346 -23.91 -9.17 22.46
N ALA A 347 -23.32 -10.37 22.54
CA ALA A 347 -23.14 -11.31 21.44
C ALA A 347 -24.41 -11.59 20.60
N GLY A 348 -25.59 -11.60 21.23
CA GLY A 348 -26.89 -11.82 20.58
C GLY A 348 -27.55 -10.56 20.01
N GLN A 349 -26.93 -9.39 20.14
CA GLN A 349 -27.49 -8.08 19.78
C GLN A 349 -26.48 -7.33 18.87
N PRO A 350 -26.57 -7.48 17.54
CA PRO A 350 -25.58 -6.97 16.57
C PRO A 350 -25.15 -5.52 16.81
N GLN A 351 -26.12 -4.62 17.08
CA GLN A 351 -25.85 -3.19 17.31
C GLN A 351 -24.96 -2.95 18.54
N LEU A 352 -25.17 -3.72 19.62
CA LEU A 352 -24.38 -3.59 20.85
C LEU A 352 -22.99 -4.23 20.71
N LEU A 353 -22.85 -5.30 19.92
CA LEU A 353 -21.55 -5.90 19.63
C LEU A 353 -20.68 -4.96 18.76
N SER A 354 -21.26 -4.40 17.70
CA SER A 354 -20.61 -3.40 16.83
C SER A 354 -20.15 -2.17 17.62
N HIS A 355 -21.05 -1.55 18.38
CA HIS A 355 -20.73 -0.39 19.22
C HIS A 355 -19.63 -0.70 20.26
N LEU A 356 -19.70 -1.85 20.94
CA LEU A 356 -18.67 -2.27 21.89
C LEU A 356 -17.29 -2.42 21.23
N MET A 357 -17.21 -3.00 20.02
CA MET A 357 -15.92 -3.15 19.33
C MET A 357 -15.34 -1.80 18.90
N HIS A 358 -16.17 -0.90 18.36
CA HIS A 358 -15.72 0.43 17.94
C HIS A 358 -15.22 1.28 19.12
N GLU A 359 -15.95 1.30 20.24
CA GLU A 359 -15.54 2.02 21.44
C GLU A 359 -14.23 1.47 22.05
N ILE A 360 -14.01 0.14 21.99
CA ILE A 360 -12.73 -0.45 22.43
C ILE A 360 -11.58 -0.05 21.48
N MET A 361 -11.80 0.00 20.16
CA MET A 361 -10.79 0.45 19.20
C MET A 361 -10.45 1.95 19.38
N SER A 362 -11.46 2.78 19.67
CA SER A 362 -11.30 4.19 20.02
C SER A 362 -10.46 4.36 21.30
N PHE A 363 -10.75 3.57 22.33
CA PHE A 363 -9.95 3.51 23.56
C PHE A 363 -8.51 3.05 23.31
N ASP A 364 -8.30 1.97 22.53
CA ASP A 364 -6.97 1.45 22.22
C ASP A 364 -6.11 2.49 21.49
N THR A 365 -6.71 3.19 20.53
CA THR A 365 -6.08 4.28 19.77
C THR A 365 -5.75 5.46 20.68
N THR A 366 -6.66 5.83 21.60
CA THR A 366 -6.40 6.87 22.61
C THR A 366 -5.20 6.51 23.51
N ILE A 367 -5.11 5.25 23.96
CA ILE A 367 -4.04 4.78 24.85
C ILE A 367 -2.68 4.68 24.12
N ARG A 368 -2.65 4.30 22.84
CA ARG A 368 -1.43 4.38 22.03
C ARG A 368 -1.02 5.83 21.77
N ASP A 369 -1.91 6.61 21.16
CA ASP A 369 -1.52 7.85 20.47
C ASP A 369 -1.48 9.06 21.42
N THR A 370 -2.29 9.06 22.48
CA THR A 370 -2.30 10.13 23.50
C THR A 370 -1.41 9.83 24.71
N TRP A 371 -1.24 8.55 25.06
CA TRP A 371 -0.45 8.13 26.25
C TRP A 371 0.87 7.43 25.91
N GLY A 372 1.18 7.18 24.64
CA GLY A 372 2.45 6.61 24.19
C GLY A 372 2.67 5.13 24.58
N TYR A 373 1.61 4.40 24.93
CA TYR A 373 1.73 3.09 25.57
C TYR A 373 2.06 1.96 24.58
N ASP A 374 3.29 1.43 24.66
CA ASP A 374 3.79 0.31 23.84
C ASP A 374 3.47 -1.08 24.42
N GLY A 375 2.98 -1.16 25.65
CA GLY A 375 2.73 -2.41 26.35
C GLY A 375 3.97 -3.25 26.68
N GLY A 376 5.17 -2.68 26.53
CA GLY A 376 6.44 -3.36 26.76
C GLY A 376 6.86 -4.33 25.66
N TYR A 377 6.24 -4.24 24.47
CA TYR A 377 6.55 -5.09 23.32
C TYR A 377 7.56 -4.43 22.35
N GLY A 378 7.99 -3.19 22.61
CA GLY A 378 8.95 -2.48 21.77
C GLY A 378 8.39 -2.21 20.37
N VAL A 379 9.10 -2.65 19.33
CA VAL A 379 8.75 -2.38 17.92
C VAL A 379 7.39 -2.98 17.52
N ASP A 380 6.98 -4.09 18.14
CA ASP A 380 5.67 -4.73 17.94
C ASP A 380 4.49 -3.86 18.45
N GLY A 381 4.75 -2.96 19.42
CA GLY A 381 3.78 -2.07 20.07
C GLY A 381 2.63 -2.78 20.80
N TRP A 382 1.75 -1.99 21.43
CA TRP A 382 0.55 -2.55 22.06
C TRP A 382 -0.59 -2.68 21.06
N LYS A 383 -0.92 -3.93 20.74
CA LYS A 383 -1.90 -4.29 19.70
C LYS A 383 -3.35 -3.90 20.08
N GLY A 384 -3.62 -3.62 21.35
CA GLY A 384 -4.93 -3.14 21.86
C GLY A 384 -5.79 -4.23 22.50
N LEU A 385 -6.74 -3.84 23.36
CA LEU A 385 -7.75 -4.74 23.91
C LEU A 385 -8.64 -5.34 22.80
N SER A 386 -8.94 -4.55 21.75
CA SER A 386 -9.67 -5.03 20.57
C SER A 386 -8.95 -6.21 19.92
N TRP A 387 -7.62 -6.15 19.75
CA TRP A 387 -6.83 -7.26 19.23
C TRP A 387 -6.85 -8.47 20.18
N GLU A 388 -6.71 -8.26 21.50
CA GLU A 388 -6.80 -9.34 22.49
C GLU A 388 -8.13 -10.11 22.39
N PHE A 389 -9.27 -9.42 22.29
CA PHE A 389 -10.57 -10.08 22.17
C PHE A 389 -10.89 -10.62 20.78
N LEU A 390 -10.53 -9.90 19.71
CA LEU A 390 -10.84 -10.31 18.33
C LEU A 390 -9.95 -11.46 17.85
N VAL A 391 -8.66 -11.47 18.22
CA VAL A 391 -7.70 -12.54 17.84
C VAL A 391 -7.65 -13.63 18.90
N GLN A 392 -7.24 -13.33 20.14
CA GLN A 392 -7.03 -14.38 21.16
C GLN A 392 -8.34 -14.91 21.76
N GLY A 393 -9.37 -14.07 21.79
CA GLY A 393 -10.72 -14.43 22.23
C GLY A 393 -11.64 -15.00 21.14
N ASP A 394 -11.18 -15.12 19.88
CA ASP A 394 -11.93 -15.64 18.73
C ASP A 394 -13.27 -14.91 18.43
N TRP A 395 -13.35 -13.60 18.72
CA TRP A 395 -14.56 -12.81 18.43
C TRP A 395 -14.61 -12.24 17.00
N PHE A 396 -13.50 -12.26 16.25
CA PHE A 396 -13.42 -11.60 14.95
C PHE A 396 -14.46 -12.07 13.95
N GLY A 397 -14.60 -13.39 13.72
CA GLY A 397 -15.55 -13.92 12.73
C GLY A 397 -17.00 -13.54 13.02
N ARG A 398 -17.38 -13.41 14.31
CA ARG A 398 -18.72 -12.98 14.72
C ARG A 398 -18.95 -11.49 14.50
N TRP A 399 -17.95 -10.65 14.80
CA TRP A 399 -18.04 -9.21 14.57
C TRP A 399 -18.01 -8.87 13.08
N LEU A 400 -17.12 -9.50 12.30
CA LEU A 400 -17.05 -9.38 10.84
C LEU A 400 -18.41 -9.67 10.18
N GLN A 401 -19.09 -10.75 10.59
CA GLN A 401 -20.42 -11.08 10.07
C GLN A 401 -21.45 -9.99 10.38
N VAL A 402 -21.42 -9.42 11.59
CA VAL A 402 -22.32 -8.31 11.99
C VAL A 402 -22.07 -7.06 11.15
N GLU A 403 -20.81 -6.65 10.95
CA GLU A 403 -20.50 -5.49 10.10
C GLU A 403 -20.85 -5.75 8.62
N LYS A 404 -20.65 -6.98 8.14
CA LYS A 404 -21.03 -7.41 6.78
C LYS A 404 -22.54 -7.31 6.56
N ASP A 405 -23.35 -7.78 7.51
CA ASP A 405 -24.81 -7.69 7.44
C ASP A 405 -25.30 -6.22 7.50
N PHE A 406 -24.65 -5.37 8.31
CA PHE A 406 -24.94 -3.93 8.34
C PHE A 406 -24.54 -3.22 7.05
N ALA A 407 -23.38 -3.53 6.50
CA ALA A 407 -22.88 -2.97 5.24
C ALA A 407 -23.78 -3.36 4.06
N LEU A 408 -24.17 -4.64 3.96
CA LEU A 408 -25.09 -5.14 2.94
C LEU A 408 -26.51 -4.57 3.10
N SER A 409 -27.00 -4.40 4.34
CA SER A 409 -28.31 -3.75 4.58
C SER A 409 -28.28 -2.26 4.20
N ARG A 410 -27.21 -1.52 4.53
CA ARG A 410 -27.06 -0.11 4.10
C ARG A 410 -26.91 -0.01 2.58
N TYR A 411 -26.21 -0.93 1.93
CA TYR A 411 -26.15 -1.04 0.47
C TYR A 411 -27.55 -1.26 -0.14
N GLN A 412 -28.34 -2.20 0.38
CA GLN A 412 -29.73 -2.44 -0.06
C GLN A 412 -30.59 -1.17 0.07
N ASN A 413 -30.56 -0.50 1.22
CA ASN A 413 -31.31 0.75 1.45
C ASN A 413 -30.90 1.88 0.47
N ILE A 414 -29.63 1.94 0.05
CA ILE A 414 -29.17 2.89 -0.98
C ILE A 414 -29.69 2.48 -2.36
N VAL A 415 -29.63 1.19 -2.68
CA VAL A 415 -30.01 0.58 -3.96
C VAL A 415 -31.52 0.62 -4.24
N GLU A 416 -32.34 0.58 -3.19
CA GLU A 416 -33.80 0.69 -3.22
C GLU A 416 -34.31 2.14 -3.18
N ALA A 417 -33.43 3.13 -2.95
CA ALA A 417 -33.81 4.53 -2.96
C ALA A 417 -34.34 4.94 -4.35
N PRO A 418 -35.48 5.67 -4.44
CA PRO A 418 -36.13 5.97 -5.71
C PRO A 418 -35.26 6.82 -6.65
N ASP A 419 -34.33 7.60 -6.09
CA ASP A 419 -33.40 8.45 -6.80
C ASP A 419 -31.98 7.85 -6.95
N PHE A 420 -31.78 6.56 -6.60
CA PHE A 420 -30.51 5.84 -6.80
C PHE A 420 -29.97 5.96 -8.23
N GLY A 421 -30.88 5.94 -9.21
CA GLY A 421 -30.59 6.04 -10.63
C GLY A 421 -30.54 7.46 -11.18
N ASP A 422 -30.71 8.52 -10.39
CA ASP A 422 -30.64 9.90 -10.88
C ASP A 422 -29.19 10.34 -11.05
N LEU A 423 -28.88 11.04 -12.15
CA LEU A 423 -27.59 11.72 -12.31
C LEU A 423 -27.49 12.89 -11.33
N ASP A 424 -26.38 12.96 -10.60
CA ASP A 424 -26.09 14.07 -9.69
C ASP A 424 -25.25 15.14 -10.40
N TYR A 425 -25.80 16.35 -10.52
CA TYR A 425 -25.14 17.49 -11.17
C TYR A 425 -24.42 18.42 -10.17
N GLU A 426 -24.69 18.29 -8.87
CA GLU A 426 -24.37 19.27 -7.82
C GLU A 426 -23.26 18.77 -6.89
N SER A 427 -23.26 17.47 -6.55
CA SER A 427 -22.33 16.87 -5.59
C SER A 427 -20.90 16.62 -6.12
N VAL A 428 -20.64 16.82 -7.41
CA VAL A 428 -19.31 16.67 -8.03
C VAL A 428 -18.97 17.88 -8.90
N ASP A 429 -17.67 18.16 -9.10
CA ASP A 429 -17.16 19.35 -9.83
C ASP A 429 -17.94 19.63 -11.15
N PRO A 430 -18.28 20.90 -11.46
CA PRO A 430 -19.04 21.26 -12.67
C PRO A 430 -18.47 20.75 -14.01
N LYS A 431 -17.16 20.46 -14.08
CA LYS A 431 -16.44 19.96 -15.27
C LYS A 431 -16.21 18.45 -15.24
N ALA A 432 -16.56 17.76 -14.15
CA ALA A 432 -16.46 16.31 -14.02
C ALA A 432 -17.64 15.59 -14.70
N THR A 433 -17.42 14.32 -15.05
CA THR A 433 -18.49 13.40 -15.44
C THR A 433 -19.44 13.23 -14.25
N LYS A 434 -20.75 13.23 -14.50
CA LYS A 434 -21.77 13.14 -13.46
C LYS A 434 -22.11 11.67 -13.15
N PRO A 435 -21.84 11.16 -11.94
CA PRO A 435 -22.29 9.83 -11.53
C PRO A 435 -23.77 9.86 -11.17
N THR A 436 -24.34 8.70 -10.80
CA THR A 436 -25.63 8.70 -10.10
C THR A 436 -25.48 8.99 -8.62
N LYS A 437 -26.51 9.60 -8.01
CA LYS A 437 -26.62 9.77 -6.55
C LYS A 437 -26.41 8.46 -5.79
N GLY A 438 -26.87 7.34 -6.38
CA GLY A 438 -26.66 5.99 -5.86
C GLY A 438 -25.19 5.59 -5.77
N ALA A 439 -24.37 5.93 -6.76
CA ALA A 439 -22.93 5.62 -6.74
C ALA A 439 -22.16 6.47 -5.73
N ILE A 440 -22.53 7.76 -5.58
CA ILE A 440 -22.00 8.63 -4.50
C ILE A 440 -22.33 8.00 -3.14
N ARG A 441 -23.61 7.70 -2.86
CA ARG A 441 -24.02 7.08 -1.58
C ARG A 441 -23.35 5.74 -1.28
N VAL A 442 -22.99 4.95 -2.30
CA VAL A 442 -22.20 3.72 -2.11
C VAL A 442 -20.73 4.03 -1.83
N ASN A 443 -20.15 5.06 -2.43
CA ASN A 443 -18.83 5.57 -2.03
C ASN A 443 -18.82 6.03 -0.56
N ASP A 444 -19.79 6.85 -0.14
CA ASP A 444 -19.94 7.29 1.27
C ASP A 444 -20.07 6.11 2.25
N LEU A 445 -20.69 5.01 1.80
CA LEU A 445 -20.79 3.75 2.55
C LEU A 445 -19.43 3.04 2.63
N LEU A 446 -18.68 2.96 1.54
CA LEU A 446 -17.36 2.34 1.47
C LEU A 446 -16.29 3.13 2.27
N GLU A 447 -16.39 4.46 2.31
CA GLU A 447 -15.64 5.32 3.23
C GLU A 447 -16.03 5.01 4.69
N THR A 448 -17.33 5.00 5.02
CA THR A 448 -17.81 4.59 6.37
C THR A 448 -17.34 3.17 6.74
N ILE A 449 -17.17 2.27 5.78
CA ILE A 449 -16.66 0.91 5.98
C ILE A 449 -15.16 0.97 6.32
N THR A 450 -14.37 1.70 5.54
CA THR A 450 -12.93 1.91 5.75
C THR A 450 -12.64 2.41 7.17
N ASP A 451 -13.36 3.42 7.63
CA ASP A 451 -13.17 4.00 8.97
C ASP A 451 -13.43 3.03 10.13
N ARG A 452 -14.27 2.00 9.94
CA ARG A 452 -14.52 0.99 10.99
C ARG A 452 -13.33 0.08 11.25
N TYR A 453 -12.56 -0.24 10.20
CA TYR A 453 -11.49 -1.22 10.28
C TYR A 453 -10.09 -0.61 10.14
N ARG A 454 -9.99 0.69 9.80
CA ARG A 454 -8.76 1.48 9.86
C ARG A 454 -8.00 1.33 11.20
N PRO A 455 -8.66 1.32 12.39
CA PRO A 455 -7.99 1.17 13.69
C PRO A 455 -7.48 -0.25 14.03
N LEU A 456 -7.76 -1.28 13.21
CA LEU A 456 -7.32 -2.65 13.48
C LEU A 456 -5.79 -2.78 13.38
N THR A 457 -5.19 -3.51 14.32
CA THR A 457 -3.74 -3.80 14.33
C THR A 457 -3.38 -5.13 13.67
N SER A 458 -4.33 -6.04 13.46
CA SER A 458 -4.07 -7.31 12.77
C SER A 458 -4.19 -7.16 11.26
N PHE A 459 -3.09 -7.34 10.54
CA PHE A 459 -3.04 -7.34 9.07
C PHE A 459 -4.10 -8.27 8.45
N SER A 460 -4.20 -9.51 8.94
CA SER A 460 -5.16 -10.48 8.40
C SER A 460 -6.61 -10.01 8.60
N GLN A 461 -6.91 -9.29 9.69
CA GLN A 461 -8.25 -8.78 9.93
C GLN A 461 -8.57 -7.59 9.02
N LYS A 462 -7.61 -6.67 8.79
CA LYS A 462 -7.75 -5.60 7.78
C LYS A 462 -8.05 -6.19 6.39
N LEU A 463 -7.25 -7.17 5.96
CA LEU A 463 -7.36 -7.79 4.63
C LEU A 463 -8.70 -8.54 4.47
N THR A 464 -9.14 -9.31 5.46
CA THR A 464 -10.45 -9.96 5.41
C THR A 464 -11.59 -8.93 5.38
N PHE A 465 -11.52 -7.83 6.13
CA PHE A 465 -12.58 -6.81 6.14
C PHE A 465 -12.68 -6.07 4.79
N LEU A 466 -11.53 -5.71 4.20
CA LEU A 466 -11.42 -5.20 2.83
C LEU A 466 -12.10 -6.14 1.83
N ILE A 467 -11.71 -7.40 1.81
CA ILE A 467 -12.16 -8.36 0.80
C ILE A 467 -13.62 -8.75 0.99
N ASP A 468 -14.01 -9.18 2.19
CA ASP A 468 -15.33 -9.77 2.42
C ASP A 468 -16.45 -8.73 2.56
N ILE A 469 -16.14 -7.43 2.69
CA ILE A 469 -17.13 -6.36 2.84
C ILE A 469 -16.94 -5.26 1.79
N GLN A 470 -15.76 -4.64 1.69
CA GLN A 470 -15.57 -3.46 0.84
C GLN A 470 -15.54 -3.83 -0.65
N ILE A 471 -14.69 -4.78 -1.05
CA ILE A 471 -14.66 -5.34 -2.42
C ILE A 471 -15.99 -6.01 -2.76
N ALA A 472 -16.55 -6.82 -1.85
CA ALA A 472 -17.85 -7.47 -2.03
C ALA A 472 -19.05 -6.49 -2.24
N ILE A 473 -18.90 -5.19 -1.95
CA ILE A 473 -19.89 -4.14 -2.26
C ILE A 473 -19.58 -3.45 -3.60
N PHE A 474 -18.30 -3.25 -3.95
CA PHE A 474 -17.91 -2.88 -5.31
C PHE A 474 -18.43 -3.90 -6.33
N ASP A 475 -18.21 -5.19 -6.11
CA ASP A 475 -18.66 -6.28 -6.99
C ASP A 475 -20.17 -6.20 -7.25
N LYS A 476 -20.96 -6.01 -6.19
CA LYS A 476 -22.43 -5.92 -6.26
C LYS A 476 -22.93 -4.68 -7.00
N LEU A 477 -22.18 -3.58 -6.95
CA LEU A 477 -22.53 -2.39 -7.71
C LEU A 477 -22.07 -2.52 -9.17
N HIS A 478 -20.92 -3.14 -9.43
CA HIS A 478 -20.45 -3.47 -10.78
C HIS A 478 -21.45 -4.38 -11.50
N GLU A 479 -21.85 -5.50 -10.89
CA GLU A 479 -22.89 -6.42 -11.39
C GLU A 479 -24.18 -5.65 -11.79
N ARG A 480 -24.63 -4.72 -10.94
CA ARG A 480 -25.82 -3.90 -11.18
C ARG A 480 -25.63 -2.91 -12.33
N LEU A 481 -24.48 -2.25 -12.41
CA LEU A 481 -24.16 -1.29 -13.48
C LEU A 481 -23.96 -1.99 -14.83
N GLN A 482 -23.39 -3.20 -14.86
CA GLN A 482 -23.31 -4.05 -16.05
C GLN A 482 -24.70 -4.54 -16.47
N SER A 483 -25.52 -5.03 -15.54
CA SER A 483 -26.89 -5.49 -15.81
C SER A 483 -27.76 -4.38 -16.43
N ASN A 484 -27.65 -3.15 -15.92
CA ASN A 484 -28.29 -1.97 -16.51
C ASN A 484 -27.87 -1.72 -17.99
N LEU A 485 -26.58 -1.91 -18.30
CA LEU A 485 -26.03 -1.74 -19.65
C LEU A 485 -26.50 -2.85 -20.60
N GLU A 486 -26.60 -4.08 -20.10
CA GLU A 486 -27.07 -5.25 -20.86
C GLU A 486 -28.58 -5.22 -21.10
N ALA A 487 -29.36 -4.70 -20.13
CA ALA A 487 -30.77 -4.37 -20.32
C ALA A 487 -30.99 -3.28 -21.39
N TYR A 488 -30.12 -2.26 -21.45
CA TYR A 488 -30.19 -1.27 -22.54
C TYR A 488 -29.92 -1.91 -23.91
N LEU A 489 -28.91 -2.78 -24.01
CA LEU A 489 -28.57 -3.49 -25.26
C LEU A 489 -29.68 -4.47 -25.70
N SER A 490 -30.33 -5.17 -24.79
CA SER A 490 -31.40 -6.11 -25.12
C SER A 490 -32.68 -5.41 -25.61
N MET A 491 -32.93 -4.16 -25.21
CA MET A 491 -34.05 -3.38 -25.75
C MET A 491 -33.75 -2.68 -27.09
N THR A 492 -32.49 -2.42 -27.41
CA THR A 492 -32.10 -1.58 -28.57
C THR A 492 -31.54 -2.37 -29.77
N THR A 493 -30.83 -3.48 -29.55
CA THR A 493 -30.21 -4.28 -30.61
C THR A 493 -31.23 -4.98 -31.51
N SER A 494 -30.87 -5.25 -32.77
CA SER A 494 -31.77 -5.88 -33.77
C SER A 494 -32.31 -7.25 -33.35
N LEU A 495 -31.48 -8.07 -32.69
CA LEU A 495 -31.89 -9.37 -32.15
C LEU A 495 -32.84 -9.20 -30.95
N GLY A 496 -32.52 -8.27 -30.05
CA GLY A 496 -33.34 -7.93 -28.88
C GLY A 496 -34.73 -7.42 -29.26
N ARG A 497 -34.83 -6.52 -30.25
CA ARG A 497 -36.12 -6.04 -30.80
C ARG A 497 -37.03 -7.16 -31.30
N ALA A 498 -36.47 -8.25 -31.84
CA ALA A 498 -37.24 -9.39 -32.31
C ALA A 498 -37.77 -10.31 -31.18
N MET A 499 -37.24 -10.19 -29.96
CA MET A 499 -37.58 -11.03 -28.81
C MET A 499 -38.31 -10.27 -27.69
N GLY A 500 -38.05 -8.97 -27.52
CA GLY A 500 -38.49 -8.18 -26.36
C GLY A 500 -39.84 -7.47 -26.49
N GLY A 501 -40.50 -7.49 -27.67
CA GLY A 501 -41.83 -6.90 -27.87
C GLY A 501 -41.92 -5.38 -27.74
N VAL A 502 -40.79 -4.67 -27.68
CA VAL A 502 -40.68 -3.21 -27.49
C VAL A 502 -41.41 -2.45 -28.61
N THR A 503 -42.21 -1.44 -28.24
CA THR A 503 -42.93 -0.62 -29.23
C THR A 503 -42.01 0.36 -29.95
N LYS A 504 -42.44 0.85 -31.13
CA LYS A 504 -41.67 1.83 -31.92
C LYS A 504 -41.43 3.15 -31.16
N GLU A 505 -42.40 3.59 -30.37
CA GLU A 505 -42.31 4.83 -29.58
C GLU A 505 -41.31 4.68 -28.41
N GLU A 506 -41.31 3.53 -27.72
CA GLU A 506 -40.30 3.21 -26.70
C GLU A 506 -38.91 3.09 -27.31
N GLN A 507 -38.79 2.47 -28.50
CA GLN A 507 -37.52 2.37 -29.21
C GLN A 507 -36.97 3.75 -29.60
N GLU A 508 -37.82 4.67 -30.06
CA GLU A 508 -37.40 6.04 -30.41
C GLU A 508 -36.92 6.83 -29.18
N LYS A 509 -37.56 6.65 -28.02
CA LYS A 509 -37.06 7.19 -26.74
C LYS A 509 -35.72 6.61 -26.32
N LEU A 510 -35.54 5.29 -26.43
CA LEU A 510 -34.30 4.58 -26.10
C LEU A 510 -33.13 4.87 -27.05
N LEU A 511 -33.40 5.42 -28.24
CA LEU A 511 -32.39 5.94 -29.16
C LEU A 511 -32.17 7.45 -28.98
N GLY A 512 -33.13 8.17 -28.37
CA GLY A 512 -33.04 9.57 -28.00
C GLY A 512 -32.35 9.83 -26.66
N VAL A 513 -32.65 10.99 -26.07
CA VAL A 513 -31.98 11.48 -24.85
C VAL A 513 -32.23 10.57 -23.64
N GLU A 514 -33.42 9.98 -23.49
CA GLU A 514 -33.70 9.02 -22.40
C GLU A 514 -32.76 7.81 -22.44
N GLY A 515 -32.38 7.35 -23.64
CA GLY A 515 -31.40 6.28 -23.84
C GLY A 515 -29.97 6.72 -23.51
N LEU A 516 -29.57 7.91 -23.96
CA LEU A 516 -28.27 8.49 -23.61
C LEU A 516 -28.14 8.73 -22.09
N GLU A 517 -29.23 9.09 -21.41
CA GLU A 517 -29.25 9.24 -19.96
C GLU A 517 -28.98 7.90 -19.26
N ARG A 518 -29.62 6.80 -19.69
CA ARG A 518 -29.35 5.44 -19.17
C ARG A 518 -27.88 5.03 -19.36
N LEU A 519 -27.30 5.33 -20.53
CA LEU A 519 -25.88 5.05 -20.79
C LEU A 519 -24.94 5.92 -19.95
N CYS A 520 -25.25 7.21 -19.78
CA CYS A 520 -24.45 8.12 -18.96
C CYS A 520 -24.50 7.76 -17.47
N LYS A 521 -25.60 7.16 -16.98
CA LYS A 521 -25.70 6.64 -15.61
C LYS A 521 -24.68 5.53 -15.34
N THR A 522 -24.56 4.55 -16.23
CA THR A 522 -23.51 3.52 -16.11
C THR A 522 -22.11 4.11 -16.31
N TYR A 523 -21.92 4.93 -17.36
CA TYR A 523 -20.61 5.54 -17.67
C TYR A 523 -20.07 6.40 -16.52
N GLY A 524 -20.88 7.33 -16.01
CA GLY A 524 -20.47 8.29 -14.99
C GLY A 524 -20.27 7.67 -13.62
N SER A 525 -21.13 6.73 -13.22
CA SER A 525 -20.93 5.97 -11.98
C SER A 525 -19.70 5.07 -12.04
N ALA A 526 -19.32 4.56 -13.22
CA ALA A 526 -18.10 3.80 -13.40
C ALA A 526 -16.84 4.69 -13.40
N ASP A 527 -16.86 5.81 -14.11
CA ASP A 527 -15.78 6.82 -14.15
C ASP A 527 -15.52 7.46 -12.78
N TYR A 528 -16.54 7.56 -11.93
CA TYR A 528 -16.43 8.03 -10.55
C TYR A 528 -15.75 7.00 -9.63
N LEU A 529 -16.23 5.74 -9.64
CA LEU A 529 -15.72 4.71 -8.72
C LEU A 529 -14.33 4.19 -9.12
N GLU A 530 -13.97 4.19 -10.41
CA GLU A 530 -12.58 3.97 -10.85
C GLU A 530 -11.63 5.01 -10.24
N ARG A 531 -12.05 6.27 -10.15
CA ARG A 531 -11.24 7.33 -9.55
C ARG A 531 -11.13 7.15 -8.04
N ALA A 532 -12.25 6.94 -7.34
CA ALA A 532 -12.23 6.68 -5.91
C ALA A 532 -11.29 5.51 -5.52
N MET A 533 -11.29 4.41 -6.28
CA MET A 533 -10.34 3.30 -6.05
C MET A 533 -8.88 3.65 -6.35
N ARG A 534 -8.61 4.54 -7.32
CA ARG A 534 -7.26 5.07 -7.58
C ARG A 534 -6.83 6.02 -6.47
N ASP A 535 -7.71 6.94 -6.06
CA ASP A 535 -7.46 7.90 -4.98
C ASP A 535 -7.25 7.18 -3.62
N TRP A 536 -7.92 6.04 -3.38
CA TRP A 536 -7.64 5.15 -2.25
C TRP A 536 -6.37 4.31 -2.41
N SER A 537 -5.90 4.04 -3.63
CA SER A 537 -4.61 3.38 -3.84
C SER A 537 -3.44 4.24 -3.35
N ASP A 538 -3.63 5.56 -3.25
CA ASP A 538 -2.67 6.53 -2.74
C ASP A 538 -2.83 6.84 -1.23
N ASP A 539 -3.82 6.25 -0.53
CA ASP A 539 -3.98 6.40 0.93
C ASP A 539 -2.98 5.49 1.68
N VAL A 540 -2.23 6.09 2.61
CA VAL A 540 -1.22 5.42 3.46
C VAL A 540 -1.75 4.13 4.06
N PHE A 541 -3.01 4.07 4.51
CA PHE A 541 -3.58 2.86 5.10
C PHE A 541 -3.73 1.69 4.11
N PHE A 542 -4.01 1.99 2.85
CA PHE A 542 -4.11 0.97 1.80
C PHE A 542 -2.72 0.60 1.26
N LEU A 543 -1.77 1.55 1.27
CA LEU A 543 -0.36 1.27 1.02
C LEU A 543 0.24 0.35 2.11
N ASP A 544 -0.06 0.56 3.41
CA ASP A 544 0.32 -0.35 4.51
C ASP A 544 -0.18 -1.79 4.29
N ILE A 545 -1.41 -1.93 3.75
CA ILE A 545 -2.01 -3.22 3.44
C ILE A 545 -1.36 -3.83 2.20
N TRP A 546 -0.96 -3.02 1.23
CA TRP A 546 -0.30 -3.45 0.00
C TRP A 546 1.15 -3.93 0.25
N GLU A 547 1.96 -3.16 0.98
CA GLU A 547 3.30 -3.57 1.40
C GLU A 547 3.23 -4.84 2.27
N GLY A 548 2.35 -4.85 3.26
CA GLY A 548 2.11 -6.04 4.10
C GLY A 548 1.57 -7.26 3.33
N LEU A 549 0.97 -7.07 2.15
CA LEU A 549 0.55 -8.15 1.26
C LEU A 549 1.75 -8.68 0.44
N GLN A 550 2.53 -7.78 -0.17
CA GLN A 550 3.73 -8.13 -0.93
C GLN A 550 4.76 -8.90 -0.08
N ASP A 551 5.05 -8.44 1.14
CA ASP A 551 5.97 -9.12 2.06
C ASP A 551 5.55 -10.56 2.39
N ARG A 552 4.23 -10.81 2.46
CA ARG A 552 3.68 -12.14 2.77
C ARG A 552 3.61 -13.05 1.53
N ALA A 553 3.46 -12.48 0.35
CA ALA A 553 3.55 -13.20 -0.93
C ALA A 553 5.00 -13.56 -1.28
N ARG A 554 5.97 -12.69 -0.97
CA ARG A 554 7.42 -12.96 -1.08
C ARG A 554 7.91 -13.97 -0.02
N GLY A 555 7.22 -14.09 1.11
CA GLY A 555 7.51 -15.05 2.17
C GLY A 555 7.20 -16.50 1.78
N GLN A 556 7.79 -17.48 2.49
CA GLN A 556 7.51 -18.92 2.28
C GLN A 556 6.11 -19.38 2.76
N THR A 557 5.20 -18.44 3.02
CA THR A 557 3.83 -18.68 3.50
C THR A 557 2.85 -18.74 2.35
N SER A 558 2.42 -19.95 1.95
CA SER A 558 1.41 -20.15 0.89
C SER A 558 0.03 -19.54 1.20
N ASN A 559 -0.23 -19.23 2.46
CA ASN A 559 -1.51 -18.77 2.97
C ASN A 559 -1.33 -17.43 3.71
N ILE A 560 -2.21 -16.48 3.41
CA ILE A 560 -2.30 -15.18 4.07
C ILE A 560 -3.50 -15.24 5.01
N GLY A 561 -3.24 -15.58 6.28
CA GLY A 561 -4.29 -15.88 7.24
C GLY A 561 -5.09 -17.12 6.81
N THR A 562 -6.36 -16.93 6.46
CA THR A 562 -7.28 -18.00 6.01
C THR A 562 -7.40 -18.13 4.48
N MET A 563 -6.77 -17.25 3.70
CA MET A 563 -6.85 -17.20 2.23
C MET A 563 -5.54 -17.65 1.58
N SER A 564 -5.56 -18.14 0.33
CA SER A 564 -4.33 -18.31 -0.45
C SER A 564 -3.90 -16.99 -1.09
N VAL A 565 -2.62 -16.90 -1.48
CA VAL A 565 -2.11 -15.72 -2.23
C VAL A 565 -2.92 -15.50 -3.52
N ALA A 566 -3.32 -16.57 -4.21
CA ALA A 566 -4.12 -16.52 -5.43
C ALA A 566 -5.54 -15.95 -5.21
N ASP A 567 -6.23 -16.35 -4.14
CA ASP A 567 -7.57 -15.84 -3.80
C ASP A 567 -7.57 -14.32 -3.52
N VAL A 568 -6.44 -13.82 -2.99
CA VAL A 568 -6.23 -12.39 -2.72
C VAL A 568 -5.86 -11.66 -4.01
N ALA A 569 -4.96 -12.21 -4.82
CA ALA A 569 -4.52 -11.62 -6.09
C ALA A 569 -5.64 -11.52 -7.14
N GLU A 570 -6.62 -12.45 -7.14
CA GLU A 570 -7.81 -12.36 -8.01
C GLU A 570 -8.69 -11.14 -7.70
N ARG A 571 -8.67 -10.65 -6.44
CA ARG A 571 -9.55 -9.57 -5.96
C ARG A 571 -8.85 -8.22 -5.76
N THR A 572 -7.52 -8.21 -5.66
CA THR A 572 -6.71 -7.01 -5.41
C THR A 572 -5.91 -6.62 -6.64
N SER A 573 -4.78 -7.28 -6.90
CA SER A 573 -4.00 -7.14 -8.13
C SER A 573 -3.26 -8.43 -8.47
N LYS A 574 -3.11 -8.70 -9.77
CA LYS A 574 -2.32 -9.84 -10.27
C LYS A 574 -0.81 -9.67 -10.06
N ASN A 575 -0.37 -8.47 -9.71
CA ASN A 575 1.05 -8.11 -9.60
C ASN A 575 1.57 -8.19 -8.14
N VAL A 576 0.79 -8.77 -7.21
CA VAL A 576 1.17 -9.07 -5.81
C VAL A 576 2.50 -9.85 -5.69
N GLU A 577 2.77 -10.75 -6.65
CA GLU A 577 3.98 -11.58 -6.69
C GLU A 577 5.12 -10.98 -7.53
N SER A 578 4.99 -9.74 -8.01
CA SER A 578 6.00 -9.10 -8.88
C SER A 578 7.08 -8.35 -8.10
N ASP A 579 8.31 -8.38 -8.61
CA ASP A 579 9.46 -7.63 -8.06
C ASP A 579 9.61 -6.22 -8.67
N ASP A 580 8.76 -5.83 -9.63
CA ASP A 580 8.74 -4.47 -10.16
C ASP A 580 8.14 -3.50 -9.14
N VAL A 581 8.91 -2.48 -8.75
CA VAL A 581 8.53 -1.48 -7.73
C VAL A 581 7.34 -0.62 -8.17
N ASP A 582 7.18 -0.42 -9.49
CA ASP A 582 6.02 0.25 -10.11
C ASP A 582 4.84 -0.72 -10.38
N GLY A 583 4.87 -1.95 -9.83
CA GLY A 583 4.10 -3.09 -10.33
C GLY A 583 2.57 -3.00 -10.21
N GLY A 584 2.00 -2.32 -9.21
CA GLY A 584 0.54 -2.25 -9.03
C GLY A 584 0.08 -1.75 -7.66
N SER A 585 -1.24 -1.74 -7.45
CA SER A 585 -1.93 -1.31 -6.24
C SER A 585 -2.98 -2.31 -5.73
N LEU A 586 -3.40 -2.12 -4.48
CA LEU A 586 -4.41 -2.94 -3.79
C LEU A 586 -5.78 -3.04 -4.49
N PHE A 587 -6.12 -2.08 -5.35
CA PHE A 587 -7.42 -2.00 -6.04
C PHE A 587 -7.32 -2.15 -7.57
N ASP A 588 -6.16 -2.50 -8.15
CA ASP A 588 -5.98 -2.55 -9.61
C ASP A 588 -7.06 -3.37 -10.33
N GLU A 589 -7.34 -4.59 -9.86
CA GLU A 589 -8.21 -5.50 -10.58
C GLU A 589 -9.65 -5.00 -10.56
N THR A 590 -10.16 -4.61 -9.39
CA THR A 590 -11.51 -4.03 -9.23
C THR A 590 -11.65 -2.69 -9.96
N ALA A 591 -10.66 -1.80 -9.87
CA ALA A 591 -10.62 -0.57 -10.66
C ALA A 591 -10.63 -0.87 -12.17
N SER A 592 -9.91 -1.90 -12.62
CA SER A 592 -9.90 -2.33 -14.03
C SER A 592 -11.25 -2.87 -14.49
N TRP A 593 -12.06 -3.47 -13.61
CA TRP A 593 -13.41 -3.96 -13.93
C TRP A 593 -14.34 -2.77 -14.22
N TYR A 594 -14.23 -1.72 -13.42
CA TYR A 594 -14.95 -0.46 -13.61
C TYR A 594 -14.45 0.32 -14.84
N ALA A 595 -13.14 0.36 -15.09
CA ALA A 595 -12.57 0.96 -16.31
C ALA A 595 -13.08 0.27 -17.58
N ARG A 596 -13.07 -1.07 -17.62
CA ARG A 596 -13.65 -1.87 -18.72
C ARG A 596 -15.14 -1.58 -18.92
N LEU A 597 -15.90 -1.35 -17.84
CA LEU A 597 -17.32 -1.00 -17.91
C LEU A 597 -17.53 0.43 -18.46
N ARG A 598 -16.73 1.41 -18.00
CA ARG A 598 -16.71 2.79 -18.53
C ARG A 598 -16.45 2.79 -20.04
N GLU A 599 -15.40 2.11 -20.49
CA GLU A 599 -15.04 2.02 -21.91
C GLU A 599 -16.11 1.34 -22.76
N ARG A 600 -16.70 0.24 -22.26
CA ARG A 600 -17.82 -0.46 -22.90
C ARG A 600 -19.03 0.46 -23.04
N SER A 601 -19.38 1.24 -22.02
CA SER A 601 -20.46 2.23 -22.07
C SER A 601 -20.15 3.37 -23.05
N GLU A 602 -18.93 3.90 -23.08
CA GLU A 602 -18.54 4.98 -24.02
C GLU A 602 -18.68 4.53 -25.48
N LYS A 603 -18.21 3.31 -25.78
CA LYS A 603 -18.35 2.72 -27.12
C LYS A 603 -19.82 2.59 -27.52
N ILE A 604 -20.69 2.16 -26.62
CA ILE A 604 -22.14 2.03 -26.89
C ILE A 604 -22.79 3.40 -27.12
N ILE A 605 -22.37 4.45 -26.38
CA ILE A 605 -22.79 5.84 -26.65
C ILE A 605 -22.39 6.25 -28.07
N ILE A 606 -21.12 6.03 -28.46
CA ILE A 606 -20.60 6.36 -29.79
C ILE A 606 -21.35 5.59 -30.89
N ASP A 607 -21.56 4.28 -30.74
CA ASP A 607 -22.25 3.44 -31.73
C ASP A 607 -23.73 3.85 -31.89
N THR A 608 -24.44 4.15 -30.78
CA THR A 608 -25.82 4.67 -30.82
C THR A 608 -25.89 6.03 -31.51
N LEU A 609 -25.05 7.00 -31.13
CA LEU A 609 -25.01 8.32 -31.76
C LEU A 609 -24.71 8.21 -33.27
N ASN A 610 -23.72 7.40 -33.66
CA ASN A 610 -23.36 7.16 -35.06
C ASN A 610 -24.49 6.51 -35.86
N SER A 611 -25.23 5.57 -35.27
CA SER A 611 -26.41 4.95 -35.90
C SER A 611 -27.50 5.99 -36.16
N ASN A 612 -27.83 6.80 -35.14
CA ASN A 612 -28.88 7.81 -35.24
C ASN A 612 -28.53 8.94 -36.20
N VAL A 613 -27.27 9.40 -36.22
CA VAL A 613 -26.78 10.42 -37.15
C VAL A 613 -26.89 9.96 -38.61
N ARG A 614 -26.63 8.67 -38.89
CA ARG A 614 -26.79 8.11 -40.24
C ARG A 614 -28.26 8.13 -40.70
N GLU A 615 -29.22 7.92 -39.80
CA GLU A 615 -30.65 7.97 -40.10
C GLU A 615 -31.16 9.42 -40.16
N ALA A 616 -30.70 10.31 -39.28
CA ALA A 616 -31.01 11.75 -39.32
C ALA A 616 -30.50 12.42 -40.60
N LEU A 617 -29.37 11.97 -41.15
CA LEU A 617 -28.86 12.39 -42.46
C LEU A 617 -29.59 11.75 -43.65
N ARG A 618 -30.49 10.77 -43.45
CA ARG A 618 -31.12 10.03 -44.55
C ARG A 618 -31.92 10.91 -45.53
N PRO A 619 -32.70 11.93 -45.11
CA PRO A 619 -33.36 12.83 -46.06
C PRO A 619 -32.35 13.64 -46.88
N TYR A 620 -31.30 14.16 -46.22
CA TYR A 620 -30.22 14.94 -46.83
C TYR A 620 -29.51 14.23 -48.00
N ARG A 621 -29.40 12.89 -47.95
CA ARG A 621 -28.83 12.06 -49.05
C ARG A 621 -29.63 12.11 -50.35
N HIS A 622 -30.91 12.51 -50.29
CA HIS A 622 -31.87 12.46 -51.37
C HIS A 622 -32.35 13.85 -51.84
N ILE A 623 -31.63 14.91 -51.46
CA ILE A 623 -31.90 16.30 -51.85
C ILE A 623 -32.04 16.48 -53.37
N ASN A 624 -33.05 17.27 -53.75
CA ASN A 624 -33.32 17.71 -55.12
C ASN A 624 -32.14 18.56 -55.65
N PRO A 625 -31.72 18.43 -56.92
CA PRO A 625 -30.29 18.50 -57.24
C PRO A 625 -29.62 19.85 -56.97
N TRP A 626 -28.46 19.75 -56.30
CA TRP A 626 -27.50 20.83 -56.03
C TRP A 626 -27.03 21.61 -57.29
N ALA A 627 -27.31 21.09 -58.48
CA ALA A 627 -27.06 21.73 -59.77
C ALA A 627 -28.13 22.75 -60.19
N THR A 628 -29.37 22.63 -59.69
CA THR A 628 -30.53 23.43 -60.15
C THR A 628 -31.04 24.43 -59.12
N LEU A 629 -30.39 24.52 -57.95
CA LEU A 629 -30.67 25.55 -56.95
C LEU A 629 -30.47 26.94 -57.56
N SER A 630 -31.59 27.60 -57.84
CA SER A 630 -31.65 28.95 -58.42
C SER A 630 -31.96 29.93 -57.30
N GLY A 631 -31.14 30.98 -57.16
CA GLY A 631 -31.28 31.92 -56.05
C GLY A 631 -32.61 32.67 -56.06
N ALA A 632 -33.12 33.00 -54.88
CA ALA A 632 -34.08 34.10 -54.75
C ALA A 632 -33.44 35.38 -55.32
N SER A 633 -34.25 36.22 -55.97
CA SER A 633 -33.77 37.31 -56.84
C SER A 633 -32.64 38.15 -56.25
N ALA A 634 -31.65 38.49 -57.10
CA ALA A 634 -30.45 39.26 -56.77
C ALA A 634 -30.75 40.73 -56.42
N SER A 635 -31.42 40.94 -55.29
CA SER A 635 -31.88 42.24 -54.78
C SER A 635 -31.83 42.29 -53.24
N ALA A 636 -30.75 41.76 -52.67
CA ALA A 636 -30.34 41.96 -51.28
C ALA A 636 -28.82 42.18 -51.26
N SER A 637 -28.39 43.45 -51.32
CA SER A 637 -26.98 43.83 -51.48
C SER A 637 -26.19 43.84 -50.16
N ASN A 638 -26.39 42.82 -49.32
CA ASN A 638 -25.68 42.60 -48.07
C ASN A 638 -25.59 41.08 -47.81
N ALA A 639 -24.46 40.61 -47.30
CA ALA A 639 -24.22 39.20 -47.00
C ALA A 639 -24.95 38.76 -45.70
N THR A 640 -26.27 38.61 -45.76
CA THR A 640 -27.04 37.88 -44.73
C THR A 640 -26.91 36.38 -44.96
N GLU A 641 -26.63 35.63 -43.88
CA GLU A 641 -26.42 34.18 -43.92
C GLU A 641 -27.57 33.42 -44.60
N LEU A 642 -27.22 32.43 -45.43
CA LEU A 642 -28.17 31.48 -46.00
C LEU A 642 -28.76 30.61 -44.88
N SER A 643 -30.09 30.52 -44.82
CA SER A 643 -30.79 29.59 -43.92
C SER A 643 -30.45 28.14 -44.26
N PRO A 644 -30.31 27.23 -43.26
CA PRO A 644 -30.03 25.82 -43.52
C PRO A 644 -31.16 25.12 -44.30
N THR A 645 -30.80 24.12 -45.11
CA THR A 645 -31.74 23.30 -45.87
C THR A 645 -32.69 22.53 -44.93
N ALA A 646 -33.99 22.49 -45.23
CA ALA A 646 -34.96 21.77 -44.38
C ALA A 646 -34.58 20.30 -44.10
N GLU A 647 -33.97 19.63 -45.09
CA GLU A 647 -33.52 18.24 -44.99
C GLU A 647 -32.29 18.01 -44.07
N ILE A 648 -31.62 19.06 -43.58
CA ILE A 648 -30.58 18.94 -42.53
C ILE A 648 -31.13 19.21 -41.12
N ASP A 649 -32.33 19.78 -40.97
CA ASP A 649 -32.92 20.05 -39.65
C ASP A 649 -33.05 18.81 -38.76
N PRO A 650 -33.37 17.59 -39.27
CA PRO A 650 -33.35 16.38 -38.44
C PRO A 650 -31.98 16.11 -37.79
N LEU A 651 -30.87 16.38 -38.49
CA LEU A 651 -29.52 16.29 -37.91
C LEU A 651 -29.26 17.43 -36.93
N LEU A 652 -29.61 18.68 -37.28
CA LEU A 652 -29.37 19.83 -36.41
C LEU A 652 -30.17 19.75 -35.09
N SER A 653 -31.40 19.25 -35.15
CA SER A 653 -32.26 18.99 -33.99
C SER A 653 -31.72 17.82 -33.14
N TYR A 654 -31.25 16.74 -33.77
CA TYR A 654 -30.61 15.62 -33.09
C TYR A 654 -29.32 16.03 -32.36
N LEU A 655 -28.40 16.72 -33.05
CA LEU A 655 -27.16 17.19 -32.45
C LEU A 655 -27.41 18.20 -31.34
N ARG A 656 -28.36 19.13 -31.52
CA ARG A 656 -28.71 20.14 -30.50
C ARG A 656 -29.26 19.50 -29.22
N SER A 657 -30.16 18.51 -29.35
CA SER A 657 -30.76 17.85 -28.18
C SER A 657 -29.78 16.90 -27.48
N THR A 658 -29.02 16.11 -28.23
CA THR A 658 -28.04 15.17 -27.66
C THR A 658 -26.83 15.88 -27.05
N LEU A 659 -26.22 16.85 -27.73
CA LEU A 659 -25.05 17.57 -27.19
C LEU A 659 -25.43 18.48 -26.01
N ALA A 660 -26.63 19.07 -25.97
CA ALA A 660 -27.11 19.82 -24.80
C ALA A 660 -27.28 18.95 -23.54
N PHE A 661 -27.56 17.66 -23.71
CA PHE A 661 -27.56 16.71 -22.61
C PHE A 661 -26.13 16.26 -22.26
N LEU A 662 -25.36 15.78 -23.24
CA LEU A 662 -24.02 15.24 -23.02
C LEU A 662 -23.06 16.31 -22.46
N SER A 663 -23.18 17.57 -22.86
CA SER A 663 -22.37 18.68 -22.31
C SER A 663 -22.69 19.06 -20.86
N ARG A 664 -23.73 18.46 -20.26
CA ARG A 664 -24.06 18.57 -18.84
C ARG A 664 -23.68 17.32 -18.04
N ALA A 665 -23.68 16.16 -18.68
CA ALA A 665 -23.47 14.86 -18.03
C ALA A 665 -22.02 14.37 -18.08
N LEU A 666 -21.22 14.81 -19.06
CA LEU A 666 -19.87 14.30 -19.31
C LEU A 666 -18.79 15.38 -19.12
N ALA A 667 -17.62 14.96 -18.63
CA ALA A 667 -16.44 15.80 -18.62
C ALA A 667 -16.00 16.21 -20.05
N SER A 668 -15.27 17.32 -20.16
CA SER A 668 -14.85 17.89 -21.45
C SER A 668 -14.03 16.94 -22.33
N ALA A 669 -13.21 16.05 -21.74
CA ALA A 669 -12.39 15.09 -22.48
C ALA A 669 -13.24 13.99 -23.17
N PRO A 670 -14.07 13.18 -22.48
CA PRO A 670 -14.94 12.21 -23.14
C PRO A 670 -15.98 12.87 -24.05
N LEU A 671 -16.54 14.04 -23.68
CA LEU A 671 -17.45 14.80 -24.55
C LEU A 671 -16.82 15.08 -25.93
N ARG A 672 -15.58 15.59 -25.94
CA ARG A 672 -14.80 15.83 -27.16
C ARG A 672 -14.47 14.53 -27.90
N ARG A 673 -14.13 13.44 -27.19
CA ARG A 673 -13.81 12.14 -27.81
C ARG A 673 -15.01 11.55 -28.55
N ILE A 674 -16.17 11.52 -27.90
CA ILE A 674 -17.45 11.05 -28.45
C ILE A 674 -17.88 11.95 -29.62
N THR A 675 -17.81 13.27 -29.46
CA THR A 675 -18.21 14.22 -30.52
C THR A 675 -17.31 14.09 -31.76
N ARG A 676 -16.00 13.88 -31.60
CA ARG A 676 -15.10 13.63 -32.74
C ARG A 676 -15.49 12.38 -33.53
N ALA A 677 -15.84 11.27 -32.85
CA ALA A 677 -16.31 10.06 -33.53
C ALA A 677 -17.62 10.30 -34.32
N VAL A 678 -18.52 11.11 -33.76
CA VAL A 678 -19.76 11.54 -34.44
C VAL A 678 -19.47 12.43 -35.65
N LEU A 679 -18.58 13.43 -35.51
CA LEU A 679 -18.17 14.33 -36.59
C LEU A 679 -17.52 13.54 -37.74
N THR A 680 -16.67 12.56 -37.45
CA THR A 680 -16.12 11.64 -38.46
C THR A 680 -17.23 10.92 -39.22
N THR A 681 -18.25 10.39 -38.52
CA THR A 681 -19.40 9.75 -39.19
C THR A 681 -20.21 10.74 -40.05
N ILE A 682 -20.38 11.99 -39.62
CA ILE A 682 -21.01 13.05 -40.43
C ILE A 682 -20.16 13.31 -41.69
N SER A 683 -18.86 13.56 -41.52
CA SER A 683 -17.93 13.86 -42.61
C SER A 683 -17.92 12.75 -43.65
N THR A 684 -17.72 11.48 -43.26
CA THR A 684 -17.77 10.35 -44.18
C THR A 684 -19.13 10.22 -44.88
N THR A 685 -20.24 10.35 -44.14
CA THR A 685 -21.58 10.24 -44.73
C THR A 685 -21.84 11.33 -45.78
N LEU A 686 -21.47 12.58 -45.50
CA LEU A 686 -21.62 13.71 -46.42
C LEU A 686 -20.64 13.63 -47.60
N TRP A 687 -19.40 13.19 -47.35
CA TRP A 687 -18.39 12.98 -48.39
C TRP A 687 -18.85 11.96 -49.42
N GLU A 688 -19.31 10.79 -48.98
CA GLU A 688 -19.78 9.72 -49.87
C GLU A 688 -21.12 10.04 -50.55
N ASN A 689 -22.10 10.51 -49.79
CA ASN A 689 -23.50 10.57 -50.25
C ASN A 689 -23.88 11.92 -50.89
N VAL A 690 -23.10 12.99 -50.66
CA VAL A 690 -23.37 14.33 -51.19
C VAL A 690 -22.26 14.80 -52.12
N LEU A 691 -21.06 15.10 -51.58
CA LEU A 691 -19.93 15.63 -52.36
C LEU A 691 -19.50 14.65 -53.48
N SER A 692 -19.38 13.35 -53.15
CA SER A 692 -19.02 12.30 -54.11
C SER A 692 -20.18 11.79 -54.97
N ARG A 693 -21.40 12.34 -54.82
CA ARG A 693 -22.58 11.88 -55.56
C ARG A 693 -23.14 12.89 -56.56
N TYR A 694 -23.26 14.17 -56.19
CA TYR A 694 -23.97 15.17 -56.99
C TYR A 694 -23.04 16.07 -57.82
N ARG A 695 -23.65 16.97 -58.60
CA ARG A 695 -23.05 18.14 -59.26
C ARG A 695 -23.62 19.41 -58.63
N PHE A 696 -22.84 20.49 -58.59
CA PHE A 696 -23.11 21.69 -57.81
C PHE A 696 -23.03 22.96 -58.67
N SER A 697 -24.03 23.83 -58.58
CA SER A 697 -23.93 25.23 -59.02
C SER A 697 -23.26 26.10 -57.96
N THR A 698 -22.89 27.33 -58.31
CA THR A 698 -22.40 28.35 -57.37
C THR A 698 -23.34 28.53 -56.17
N GLN A 699 -24.66 28.61 -56.41
CA GLN A 699 -25.65 28.71 -55.34
C GLN A 699 -25.78 27.42 -54.52
N GLY A 700 -25.69 26.25 -55.15
CA GLY A 700 -25.75 24.97 -54.44
C GLY A 700 -24.55 24.72 -53.53
N ALA A 701 -23.37 25.14 -53.94
CA ALA A 701 -22.17 25.11 -53.10
C ALA A 701 -22.28 26.05 -51.90
N ALA A 702 -22.79 27.27 -52.10
CA ALA A 702 -23.03 28.23 -51.02
C ALA A 702 -24.06 27.70 -50.00
N GLN A 703 -25.10 27.00 -50.45
CA GLN A 703 -26.05 26.32 -49.55
C GLN A 703 -25.39 25.18 -48.76
N LEU A 704 -24.58 24.34 -49.40
CA LEU A 704 -23.86 23.26 -48.71
C LEU A 704 -22.86 23.81 -47.68
N HIS A 705 -22.24 24.96 -47.96
CA HIS A 705 -21.40 25.68 -46.98
C HIS A 705 -22.22 26.16 -45.78
N ALA A 706 -23.39 26.78 -46.00
CA ALA A 706 -24.27 27.25 -44.94
C ALA A 706 -24.82 26.09 -44.07
N ASP A 707 -25.12 24.95 -44.68
CA ASP A 707 -25.54 23.72 -44.00
C ASP A 707 -24.41 23.16 -43.11
N LEU A 708 -23.17 23.06 -43.60
CA LEU A 708 -22.02 22.67 -42.78
C LEU A 708 -21.75 23.67 -41.65
N ALA A 709 -21.80 24.98 -41.93
CA ALA A 709 -21.64 26.02 -40.92
C ALA A 709 -22.74 25.95 -39.84
N ALA A 710 -23.96 25.51 -40.19
CA ALA A 710 -25.01 25.25 -39.21
C ALA A 710 -24.70 24.06 -38.30
N VAL A 711 -24.14 22.97 -38.84
CA VAL A 711 -23.63 21.85 -38.04
C VAL A 711 -22.52 22.31 -37.10
N CYS A 712 -21.54 23.09 -37.60
CA CYS A 712 -20.45 23.62 -36.78
C CYS A 712 -20.96 24.47 -35.61
N ARG A 713 -21.86 25.42 -35.88
CA ARG A 713 -22.46 26.29 -34.85
C ARG A 713 -23.28 25.54 -33.79
N VAL A 714 -23.90 24.41 -34.15
CA VAL A 714 -24.60 23.55 -33.17
C VAL A 714 -23.61 22.80 -32.28
N VAL A 715 -22.50 22.29 -32.84
CA VAL A 715 -21.53 21.46 -32.11
C VAL A 715 -20.63 22.31 -31.21
N ASP A 716 -20.02 23.37 -31.74
CA ASP A 716 -19.07 24.21 -31.00
C ASP A 716 -19.71 24.91 -29.79
N LYS A 717 -21.01 25.25 -29.90
CA LYS A 717 -21.84 25.78 -28.79
C LYS A 717 -21.84 24.87 -27.55
N HIS A 718 -21.68 23.57 -27.73
CA HIS A 718 -21.77 22.57 -26.66
C HIS A 718 -20.43 21.92 -26.29
N VAL A 719 -19.42 21.97 -27.17
CA VAL A 719 -18.16 21.19 -27.02
C VAL A 719 -16.90 22.08 -27.04
N GLY A 720 -17.04 23.34 -27.46
CA GLY A 720 -15.98 24.35 -27.60
C GLY A 720 -15.67 24.67 -29.06
N THR A 721 -15.21 25.90 -29.31
CA THR A 721 -14.86 26.43 -30.64
C THR A 721 -13.78 25.63 -31.36
N GLY A 722 -13.94 25.46 -32.67
CA GLY A 722 -13.01 24.77 -33.56
C GLY A 722 -13.06 23.25 -33.49
N VAL A 723 -13.89 22.66 -32.61
CA VAL A 723 -14.01 21.20 -32.49
C VAL A 723 -14.76 20.62 -33.68
N ALA A 724 -15.82 21.30 -34.14
CA ALA A 724 -16.57 20.90 -35.32
C ALA A 724 -15.78 21.12 -36.61
N GLU A 725 -15.07 22.24 -36.72
CA GLU A 725 -14.24 22.58 -37.88
C GLU A 725 -13.15 21.52 -38.08
N ALA A 726 -12.38 21.18 -37.04
CA ALA A 726 -11.39 20.12 -37.11
C ALA A 726 -11.99 18.73 -37.42
N GLY A 727 -13.21 18.44 -36.94
CA GLY A 727 -13.90 17.17 -37.21
C GLY A 727 -14.60 17.07 -38.56
N LEU A 728 -14.82 18.20 -39.26
CA LEU A 728 -15.44 18.28 -40.58
C LEU A 728 -14.49 18.84 -41.66
N ALA A 729 -13.23 19.10 -41.32
CA ALA A 729 -12.27 19.84 -42.14
C ALA A 729 -12.21 19.35 -43.60
N LYS A 730 -12.11 18.03 -43.84
CA LYS A 730 -12.12 17.47 -45.20
C LYS A 730 -13.40 17.78 -46.00
N CYS A 731 -14.55 17.88 -45.35
CA CYS A 731 -15.79 18.34 -46.00
C CYS A 731 -15.81 19.85 -46.20
N LEU A 732 -15.28 20.64 -45.27
CA LEU A 732 -15.19 22.09 -45.40
C LEU A 732 -14.23 22.49 -46.54
N GLU A 733 -13.06 21.85 -46.63
CA GLU A 733 -12.14 21.93 -47.77
C GLU A 733 -12.83 21.52 -49.08
N GLY A 734 -13.54 20.39 -49.08
CA GLY A 734 -14.28 19.90 -50.25
C GLY A 734 -15.34 20.90 -50.73
N VAL A 735 -16.02 21.57 -49.80
CA VAL A 735 -16.97 22.64 -50.10
C VAL A 735 -16.27 23.94 -50.51
N LYS A 736 -15.07 24.23 -50.04
CA LYS A 736 -14.26 25.37 -50.49
C LYS A 736 -13.86 25.21 -51.96
N ILE A 737 -13.35 24.05 -52.38
CA ILE A 737 -13.11 23.73 -53.80
C ILE A 737 -14.39 23.82 -54.63
N VAL A 738 -15.47 23.20 -54.14
CA VAL A 738 -16.77 23.21 -54.83
C VAL A 738 -17.46 24.58 -54.76
N GLY A 739 -16.93 25.54 -53.98
CA GLY A 739 -17.48 26.89 -53.78
C GLY A 739 -16.84 28.01 -54.60
N LEU A 740 -15.64 27.79 -55.17
CA LEU A 740 -14.80 28.80 -55.82
C LEU A 740 -15.56 29.72 -56.81
N PRO A 741 -15.34 31.05 -56.79
CA PRO A 741 -16.10 32.00 -57.59
C PRO A 741 -15.78 31.87 -59.09
N VAL A 742 -16.81 32.01 -59.94
CA VAL A 742 -16.69 31.84 -61.41
C VAL A 742 -15.77 32.89 -62.06
N LYS A 743 -15.57 34.03 -61.39
CA LYS A 743 -14.52 35.01 -61.67
C LYS A 743 -13.76 35.27 -60.38
N GLY A 744 -12.43 35.17 -60.40
CA GLY A 744 -11.59 35.73 -59.34
C GLY A 744 -11.56 37.25 -59.42
N ASN A 745 -11.17 37.92 -58.34
CA ASN A 745 -11.00 39.37 -58.32
C ASN A 745 -9.69 39.78 -59.00
N SER A 746 -9.71 39.86 -60.34
CA SER A 746 -8.56 40.26 -61.14
C SER A 746 -8.17 41.73 -60.91
N ALA A 747 -7.23 41.97 -59.99
CA ALA A 747 -6.47 43.22 -59.96
C ALA A 747 -5.74 43.40 -61.30
N SER A 748 -5.87 44.57 -61.92
CA SER A 748 -5.55 44.76 -63.34
C SER A 748 -4.04 44.66 -63.63
N GLN A 749 -3.67 43.76 -64.55
CA GLN A 749 -2.37 43.79 -65.22
C GLN A 749 -2.56 44.33 -66.64
N VAL A 750 -1.76 45.34 -67.01
CA VAL A 750 -1.94 46.09 -68.28
C VAL A 750 -1.08 45.48 -69.38
N ASP A 751 -1.72 45.11 -70.51
CA ASP A 751 -1.04 44.61 -71.69
C ASP A 751 -0.14 45.66 -72.35
N THR A 752 1.08 45.27 -72.72
CA THR A 752 2.04 46.13 -73.44
C THR A 752 2.03 45.84 -74.94
N ALA A 753 1.31 46.65 -75.70
CA ALA A 753 1.33 46.60 -77.17
C ALA A 753 2.52 47.38 -77.74
N LYS A 754 3.22 46.80 -78.73
CA LYS A 754 4.50 47.31 -79.26
C LYS A 754 4.29 48.19 -80.50
N GLY A 755 4.35 49.52 -80.31
CA GLY A 755 4.39 50.55 -81.37
C GLY A 755 5.79 51.19 -81.50
N ARG A 756 6.06 51.92 -82.58
CA ARG A 756 7.37 52.50 -82.93
C ARG A 756 7.22 53.99 -83.28
N ASP A 757 8.35 54.70 -83.33
CA ASP A 757 8.55 56.11 -83.72
C ASP A 757 8.43 57.09 -82.51
N ASP A 758 9.19 58.19 -82.36
CA ASP A 758 10.50 58.62 -82.93
C ASP A 758 11.06 59.82 -82.09
N ASP A 759 12.36 60.12 -82.23
CA ASP A 759 13.11 61.36 -81.86
C ASP A 759 13.20 61.86 -80.38
N GLY A 760 14.35 62.49 -80.04
CA GLY A 760 14.65 63.34 -78.85
C GLY A 760 14.62 62.72 -77.43
N GLY A 761 15.47 63.10 -76.45
CA GLY A 761 16.64 64.00 -76.44
C GLY A 761 16.86 64.63 -75.04
N GLU A 762 18.12 64.67 -74.54
CA GLU A 762 18.59 65.31 -73.27
C GLU A 762 18.02 64.66 -71.97
N GLU A 763 18.81 64.15 -71.02
CA GLU A 763 19.79 64.77 -70.10
C GLU A 763 19.18 65.67 -69.00
N ASP A 764 19.20 65.18 -67.75
CA ASP A 764 19.57 65.96 -66.55
C ASP A 764 19.79 65.03 -65.33
N GLU A 765 20.55 65.48 -64.32
CA GLU A 765 21.03 64.70 -63.16
C GLU A 765 20.37 65.11 -61.80
N ASP A 766 20.91 64.53 -60.72
CA ASP A 766 21.06 65.10 -59.35
C ASP A 766 20.02 64.90 -58.21
N TRP A 767 20.56 64.27 -57.15
CA TRP A 767 20.42 64.48 -55.68
C TRP A 767 19.21 63.86 -54.92
N ASP A 768 19.44 63.04 -53.88
CA ASP A 768 20.14 63.24 -52.57
C ASP A 768 19.23 64.02 -51.60
N THR A 769 18.80 63.51 -50.44
CA THR A 769 19.54 62.97 -49.27
C THR A 769 18.79 61.78 -48.61
N GLY A 770 19.39 60.91 -47.79
CA GLY A 770 19.83 61.13 -46.39
C GLY A 770 18.65 61.13 -45.40
N ALA A 771 18.68 60.50 -44.21
CA ALA A 771 19.84 60.10 -43.39
C ALA A 771 19.66 58.72 -42.72
N TRP A 772 20.72 58.28 -42.02
CA TRP A 772 20.81 57.04 -41.25
C TRP A 772 20.73 57.33 -39.74
N ASP A 773 20.53 56.29 -38.92
CA ASP A 773 21.23 56.15 -37.64
C ASP A 773 21.41 54.65 -37.30
N ALA A 774 22.57 54.32 -36.73
CA ALA A 774 22.95 53.02 -36.13
C ALA A 774 23.24 53.29 -34.62
N GLU A 775 23.80 52.45 -33.74
CA GLU A 775 24.55 51.17 -33.71
C GLU A 775 24.03 50.39 -32.46
N ASP A 776 24.05 49.06 -32.25
CA ASP A 776 24.93 47.90 -32.56
C ASP A 776 25.74 47.40 -31.31
N GLY A 777 26.00 46.07 -31.20
CA GLY A 777 26.82 45.47 -30.12
C GLY A 777 26.46 44.04 -29.64
N ASP A 778 27.33 43.04 -29.90
CA ASP A 778 27.36 41.66 -29.34
C ASP A 778 28.62 41.51 -28.42
N GLU A 779 29.13 40.40 -27.87
CA GLU A 779 28.95 38.92 -27.98
C GLU A 779 28.11 38.33 -26.80
N VAL A 780 27.60 37.09 -26.76
CA VAL A 780 28.08 35.73 -27.18
C VAL A 780 29.27 35.25 -26.30
N HIS A 781 29.51 33.98 -25.95
CA HIS A 781 28.82 32.67 -26.11
C HIS A 781 27.97 32.38 -24.82
N ASP A 782 27.53 31.18 -24.34
CA ASP A 782 27.77 29.76 -24.68
C ASP A 782 26.48 28.88 -24.51
N ALA A 783 26.51 27.79 -23.73
CA ALA A 783 25.58 26.65 -23.79
C ALA A 783 25.30 26.03 -22.38
N PRO A 784 24.32 25.10 -22.19
CA PRO A 784 23.58 24.34 -23.22
C PRO A 784 22.04 24.14 -23.06
N GLN A 785 21.45 23.77 -24.20
CA GLN A 785 20.25 22.92 -24.40
C GLN A 785 18.85 23.32 -23.86
N LYS A 786 17.97 23.69 -24.81
CA LYS A 786 16.55 23.33 -24.85
C LYS A 786 16.17 22.82 -26.25
N ALA A 787 15.09 22.03 -26.35
CA ALA A 787 14.76 21.25 -27.55
C ALA A 787 13.93 22.01 -28.60
N ASN A 788 14.01 21.53 -29.84
CA ASN A 788 13.42 22.07 -31.07
C ASN A 788 12.00 22.65 -30.95
N THR A 789 11.87 23.94 -31.26
CA THR A 789 10.68 24.48 -31.93
C THR A 789 10.93 24.49 -33.45
N ALA A 790 9.94 24.05 -34.24
CA ALA A 790 10.08 24.01 -35.69
C ALA A 790 9.98 25.41 -36.32
N ARG A 791 10.79 25.65 -37.35
CA ARG A 791 10.88 26.92 -38.09
C ARG A 791 9.75 27.01 -39.13
N GLY A 792 9.07 28.14 -39.21
CA GLY A 792 7.93 28.34 -40.11
C GLY A 792 7.69 29.81 -40.46
N THR A 793 8.62 30.42 -41.18
CA THR A 793 8.48 31.79 -41.70
C THR A 793 7.74 31.79 -43.03
N ALA A 794 6.56 32.42 -43.08
CA ALA A 794 5.90 32.81 -44.31
C ALA A 794 5.43 34.26 -44.19
N SER A 795 5.80 35.08 -45.18
CA SER A 795 5.35 36.47 -45.31
C SER A 795 3.89 36.52 -45.73
N GLY A 796 3.10 37.43 -45.15
CA GLY A 796 1.76 37.70 -45.63
C GLY A 796 1.79 38.26 -47.06
N VAL A 797 1.32 37.47 -48.02
CA VAL A 797 0.95 37.91 -49.36
C VAL A 797 -0.57 37.94 -49.41
N ASP A 798 -1.14 39.03 -49.91
CA ASP A 798 -2.59 39.19 -50.07
C ASP A 798 -3.05 38.38 -51.30
N VAL A 799 -3.32 37.09 -51.11
CA VAL A 799 -3.76 36.17 -52.17
C VAL A 799 -5.20 36.48 -52.52
N GLY A 800 -5.38 37.31 -53.55
CA GLY A 800 -6.70 37.60 -54.12
C GLY A 800 -7.45 36.32 -54.52
N GLU A 801 -8.78 36.30 -54.33
CA GLU A 801 -9.61 35.10 -54.48
C GLU A 801 -9.42 34.43 -55.86
N LEU A 802 -8.73 33.29 -55.87
CA LEU A 802 -8.43 32.51 -57.08
C LEU A 802 -9.72 32.06 -57.77
N GLY A 803 -9.80 32.31 -59.07
CA GLY A 803 -11.00 32.03 -59.85
C GLY A 803 -11.17 30.53 -60.14
N LEU A 804 -12.42 30.07 -60.26
CA LEU A 804 -12.76 28.67 -60.56
C LEU A 804 -12.00 28.10 -61.77
N TRP A 805 -11.85 28.89 -62.84
CA TRP A 805 -11.14 28.52 -64.07
C TRP A 805 -9.60 28.54 -63.94
N GLU A 806 -9.07 29.33 -63.01
CA GLU A 806 -7.64 29.41 -62.73
C GLU A 806 -7.19 28.21 -61.89
N VAL A 807 -7.99 27.88 -60.87
CA VAL A 807 -7.82 26.67 -60.05
C VAL A 807 -7.99 25.41 -60.90
N GLU A 808 -8.99 25.34 -61.79
CA GLU A 808 -9.15 24.23 -62.75
C GLU A 808 -7.87 24.03 -63.58
N ARG A 809 -7.41 25.09 -64.25
CA ARG A 809 -6.25 25.03 -65.13
C ARG A 809 -4.98 24.59 -64.42
N ARG A 810 -4.69 25.14 -63.24
CA ARG A 810 -3.48 24.78 -62.47
C ARG A 810 -3.60 23.39 -61.82
N LEU A 811 -4.80 22.96 -61.40
CA LEU A 811 -5.01 21.63 -60.81
C LEU A 811 -4.97 20.49 -61.85
N PHE A 812 -5.32 20.75 -63.11
CA PHE A 812 -5.25 19.76 -64.20
C PHE A 812 -3.95 19.79 -65.03
N ALA A 813 -3.05 20.75 -64.81
CA ALA A 813 -1.76 20.82 -65.51
C ALA A 813 -0.84 19.63 -65.18
N ASP A 814 -0.46 19.47 -63.91
CA ASP A 814 0.39 18.40 -63.40
C ASP A 814 0.19 18.22 -61.88
N ASN A 815 0.92 17.29 -61.24
CA ASN A 815 0.75 16.97 -59.82
C ASN A 815 1.48 17.93 -58.86
N GLN A 816 2.51 18.64 -59.30
CA GLN A 816 3.15 19.68 -58.48
C GLN A 816 2.30 20.94 -58.51
N SER A 817 1.93 21.42 -59.71
CA SER A 817 0.99 22.55 -59.87
C SER A 817 -0.34 22.30 -59.15
N ALA A 818 -0.80 21.04 -59.05
CA ALA A 818 -1.98 20.70 -58.26
C ALA A 818 -1.79 20.77 -56.73
N ARG A 819 -0.57 20.56 -56.21
CA ARG A 819 -0.26 20.76 -54.78
C ARG A 819 -0.14 22.22 -54.45
N ASP A 820 0.64 22.95 -55.25
CA ASP A 820 0.89 24.39 -55.09
C ASP A 820 -0.43 25.16 -54.99
N VAL A 821 -1.45 24.78 -55.78
CA VAL A 821 -2.81 25.38 -55.75
C VAL A 821 -3.62 25.00 -54.50
N LEU A 822 -3.47 23.78 -53.99
CA LEU A 822 -4.15 23.37 -52.77
C LEU A 822 -3.53 24.07 -51.55
N GLU A 823 -2.21 24.27 -51.57
CA GLU A 823 -1.47 25.08 -50.59
C GLU A 823 -1.84 26.57 -50.68
N ASP A 824 -1.87 27.18 -51.88
CA ASP A 824 -2.36 28.55 -52.14
C ASP A 824 -3.81 28.74 -51.62
N LEU A 825 -4.64 27.70 -51.67
CA LEU A 825 -6.01 27.71 -51.17
C LEU A 825 -6.14 27.33 -49.69
N GLY A 826 -5.06 26.95 -49.00
CA GLY A 826 -5.09 26.46 -47.62
C GLY A 826 -5.96 25.21 -47.44
N LEU A 827 -5.65 24.15 -48.18
CA LEU A 827 -6.35 22.86 -48.22
C LEU A 827 -5.35 21.72 -47.95
N GLU A 828 -5.40 21.11 -46.76
CA GLU A 828 -4.38 20.17 -46.27
C GLU A 828 -4.82 18.70 -46.34
N LEU A 829 -6.12 18.41 -46.35
CA LEU A 829 -6.71 17.07 -46.19
C LEU A 829 -7.25 16.46 -47.49
N LEU A 830 -7.26 17.23 -48.57
CA LEU A 830 -7.68 16.79 -49.90
C LEU A 830 -6.49 16.32 -50.75
N SER A 831 -6.58 15.10 -51.25
CA SER A 831 -5.64 14.62 -52.26
C SER A 831 -5.90 15.25 -53.64
N GLU A 832 -4.86 15.37 -54.45
CA GLU A 832 -4.89 15.86 -55.84
C GLU A 832 -6.03 15.22 -56.65
N THR A 833 -6.27 13.92 -56.47
CA THR A 833 -7.28 13.15 -57.19
C THR A 833 -8.70 13.44 -56.71
N GLU A 834 -8.90 13.65 -55.40
CA GLU A 834 -10.18 14.07 -54.81
C GLU A 834 -10.53 15.50 -55.22
N ALA A 835 -9.58 16.43 -55.15
CA ALA A 835 -9.75 17.82 -55.60
C ALA A 835 -10.18 17.88 -57.07
N ARG A 836 -9.49 17.12 -57.96
CA ARG A 836 -9.86 16.99 -59.38
C ARG A 836 -11.24 16.35 -59.58
N ALA A 837 -11.60 15.37 -58.75
CA ALA A 837 -12.91 14.72 -58.79
C ALA A 837 -14.04 15.61 -58.25
N LEU A 838 -13.74 16.62 -57.43
CA LEU A 838 -14.66 17.65 -56.95
C LEU A 838 -14.86 18.77 -57.96
N LEU A 839 -13.80 19.33 -58.56
CA LEU A 839 -13.94 20.37 -59.60
C LEU A 839 -14.79 19.91 -60.79
N ARG A 840 -14.62 18.65 -61.23
CA ARG A 840 -15.43 18.01 -62.29
C ARG A 840 -16.93 17.87 -61.96
N ARG A 841 -17.36 18.31 -60.77
CA ARG A 841 -18.77 18.35 -60.34
C ARG A 841 -19.36 19.76 -60.36
N ARG A 842 -18.55 20.81 -60.59
CA ARG A 842 -19.08 22.14 -60.88
C ARG A 842 -19.86 22.10 -62.20
N VAL A 843 -21.06 22.65 -62.19
CA VAL A 843 -21.90 22.73 -63.39
C VAL A 843 -21.27 23.69 -64.41
N GLU A 844 -20.63 24.74 -63.90
CA GLU A 844 -19.94 25.77 -64.66
C GLU A 844 -18.69 25.26 -65.41
N LEU A 845 -18.11 24.14 -64.99
CA LEU A 845 -16.97 23.45 -65.64
C LEU A 845 -17.39 22.24 -66.49
N ALA A 846 -18.69 22.04 -66.70
CA ALA A 846 -19.25 20.83 -67.33
C ALA A 846 -20.05 21.11 -68.62
N GLY A 847 -19.75 22.23 -69.29
CA GLY A 847 -20.30 22.65 -70.59
C GLY A 847 -19.22 22.70 -71.68
#